data_AF-A0AAD8YE65-F1
#
_entry.id   AF-A0AAD8YE65-F1
#
_cell.length_a   1.000
_cell.length_b   1.000
_cell.length_c   1.000
_cell.angle_alpha   90.00
_cell.angle_beta   90.00
_cell.angle_gamma   90.00
#
_symmetry.space_group_name_H-M   'P 1'
#
loop_
_entity.id
_entity.type
_entity.pdbx_description
1 polymer ?
#
loop_
_entity_poly.entity_id
_entity_poly.type
_entity_poly.pdbx_seq_one_letter_code
_entity_poly.pdbx_strand_id
1 'polypeptide(L)'
;MIEDAAHHLKKRRTSPSASPQRAVNSDDYSSDCCNFSFPPPPPSPPRLLLHTVRISSSSSSCSGNNNNNSLELGGGEEKKEDDYHHHHHHAAVSSKKAAHRRSFSNISIVTALSALFIAPLLLWDDRPAKIEVLPFLRHIELIWVALLHISIWPVVVITAVISAVVASYFAGGRHNRWKRIHHHHHYSPTAVTSTTTTCHRLLCRQPRSSLHYKLPLLLSLLMAGLISTQTFLQMAFPSAIWNPAVWTPWSYRVYLPTDLQKDLKGGCFSIVQEGGDFFDDNGATFRSNEVADKSVSSSSSTSLLRSSSSSSTTTNNINSQPLCLSEQQWSHLSSGTLSSHNPTDVATVHRGLSYLQSQSKGIVINALARNIKNSIPDLRRNIEGLVPLLGRDTKLSFVVFENDSVDGTREELSRWAEEVNPTNNHGSSNNNSNDDKSRYNVDLIQCPPPNTNCKLNIIDRNDVYGGKNKTSSGVGKLGDFRQTVLDHIVQNYGTYSHMIVLDVDLGVSVSPLGILHTLGLMSEKSGDSLAEEYVVASAATQVWPGTFGTVAPPYDLSAFRPKPTSANLKVRTLQRQFCEMMPPGDRWRNMCDAASPMQLFMILKNNDPMYHHGRPYEVKSAFNGITMYPLGLIRERGMGAKYSAGKDGQQCEHIGFHLSLRDTMVVNPKWKMNLKVNKPGGPNGLRVSLKVFDAMSKRPNVTRVVGGMNFISLFVFVWAVWVLSVTLRESIPSMIEFFKELRSRSETSFLYGYWLDVTGRGIESPSSSSLVAAVQQQHRIVIEEEGKKYSS
;
A
#
# COMPACT_ATOMS: atom_id res chain seq x y z
N MET A 1 -42.91 9.60 29.79
CA MET A 1 -44.20 9.88 29.14
C MET A 1 -43.89 10.04 27.66
N ILE A 2 -43.78 8.94 26.90
CA ILE A 2 -44.87 8.16 26.28
C ILE A 2 -45.78 9.07 25.46
N GLU A 3 -45.65 8.90 24.13
CA GLU A 3 -46.63 9.02 23.04
C GLU A 3 -47.66 10.16 23.08
N ASP A 4 -47.69 10.97 22.01
CA ASP A 4 -48.84 10.90 21.11
C ASP A 4 -48.62 11.64 19.77
N ALA A 5 -49.04 10.95 18.72
CA ALA A 5 -49.01 11.35 17.33
C ALA A 5 -50.44 11.35 16.78
N ALA A 6 -50.87 12.42 16.10
CA ALA A 6 -52.01 12.52 15.19
C ALA A 6 -52.28 14.03 14.97
N HIS A 7 -52.76 14.60 13.87
CA HIS A 7 -53.35 14.14 12.61
C HIS A 7 -53.46 15.37 11.68
N HIS A 8 -53.50 15.16 10.35
CA HIS A 8 -54.02 16.07 9.30
C HIS A 8 -53.29 17.43 9.06
N LEU A 9 -52.88 17.78 7.82
CA LEU A 9 -53.77 18.09 6.71
C LEU A 9 -53.09 17.95 5.34
N LYS A 10 -53.88 17.51 4.36
CA LYS A 10 -53.59 17.33 2.94
C LYS A 10 -54.35 18.41 2.15
N LYS A 11 -53.67 19.02 1.16
CA LYS A 11 -54.20 19.76 -0.02
C LYS A 11 -54.97 21.08 0.21
N ARG A 12 -54.47 22.18 -0.39
CA ARG A 12 -54.96 22.71 -1.69
C ARG A 12 -54.09 23.87 -2.22
N ARG A 13 -53.98 23.90 -3.55
CA ARG A 13 -53.44 24.98 -4.40
C ARG A 13 -54.25 26.27 -4.26
N THR A 14 -53.57 27.42 -4.34
CA THR A 14 -53.90 28.55 -5.25
C THR A 14 -52.75 29.58 -5.25
N SER A 15 -52.16 29.80 -6.42
CA SER A 15 -51.56 31.09 -6.84
C SER A 15 -52.71 31.96 -7.41
N PRO A 16 -52.61 33.29 -7.67
CA PRO A 16 -51.41 34.00 -8.16
C PRO A 16 -51.22 35.48 -7.71
N SER A 17 -50.23 36.12 -8.36
CA SER A 17 -49.84 37.55 -8.39
C SER A 17 -48.57 37.88 -7.58
N ALA A 18 -47.68 38.81 -7.94
CA ALA A 18 -47.26 39.42 -9.20
C ALA A 18 -46.14 40.42 -8.81
N SER A 19 -44.89 40.21 -9.29
CA SER A 19 -43.82 41.23 -9.55
C SER A 19 -43.31 42.15 -8.39
N PRO A 20 -42.15 42.83 -8.51
CA PRO A 20 -41.26 42.96 -9.68
C PRO A 20 -39.77 42.60 -9.46
N GLN A 21 -39.15 42.20 -10.57
CA GLN A 21 -37.71 42.13 -10.77
C GLN A 21 -37.13 43.55 -10.87
N ARG A 22 -35.99 43.77 -10.22
CA ARG A 22 -35.13 44.95 -10.42
C ARG A 22 -33.94 44.51 -11.25
N ALA A 23 -33.91 44.97 -12.49
CA ALA A 23 -32.75 44.90 -13.38
C ALA A 23 -31.68 45.89 -12.88
N VAL A 24 -30.43 45.45 -12.84
CA VAL A 24 -29.26 46.33 -12.74
C VAL A 24 -28.44 46.10 -13.99
N ASN A 25 -28.37 47.14 -14.81
CA ASN A 25 -27.46 47.28 -15.94
C ASN A 25 -26.01 47.33 -15.43
N SER A 26 -25.12 46.62 -16.12
CA SER A 26 -23.69 46.91 -16.13
C SER A 26 -23.18 46.66 -17.54
N ASP A 27 -23.17 47.72 -18.33
CA ASP A 27 -22.38 47.81 -19.55
C ASP A 27 -20.98 48.35 -19.22
N ASP A 28 -20.06 48.04 -20.12
CA ASP A 28 -18.71 48.59 -20.30
C ASP A 28 -17.61 48.18 -19.32
N TYR A 29 -16.92 47.08 -19.65
CA TYR A 29 -15.46 47.16 -19.80
C TYR A 29 -14.96 46.31 -20.98
N SER A 30 -14.23 47.01 -21.84
CA SER A 30 -13.66 46.63 -23.11
C SER A 30 -12.77 45.38 -23.04
N SER A 31 -12.97 44.57 -24.07
CA SER A 31 -12.15 43.46 -24.54
C SER A 31 -10.74 43.91 -24.96
N ASP A 32 -9.72 43.16 -24.55
CA ASP A 32 -8.55 42.88 -25.38
C ASP A 32 -8.25 41.37 -25.34
N CYS A 33 -8.42 40.76 -26.51
CA CYS A 33 -8.40 39.32 -26.73
C CYS A 33 -6.99 38.83 -27.11
N CYS A 34 -6.42 37.92 -26.32
CA CYS A 34 -5.44 36.96 -26.82
C CYS A 34 -6.17 35.69 -27.28
N ASN A 35 -6.46 35.61 -28.59
CA ASN A 35 -6.98 34.42 -29.25
C ASN A 35 -5.89 33.33 -29.33
N PHE A 36 -5.93 32.34 -28.43
CA PHE A 36 -5.29 31.05 -28.66
C PHE A 36 -6.32 30.09 -29.26
N SER A 37 -6.30 29.97 -30.59
CA SER A 37 -7.03 28.94 -31.33
C SER A 37 -6.37 27.58 -31.10
N PHE A 38 -7.01 26.72 -30.31
CA PHE A 38 -6.67 25.30 -30.27
C PHE A 38 -7.14 24.62 -31.56
N PRO A 39 -6.33 23.73 -32.18
CA PRO A 39 -6.80 22.93 -33.30
C PRO A 39 -7.96 22.02 -32.87
N PRO A 40 -8.94 21.76 -33.76
CA PRO A 40 -10.04 20.86 -33.46
C PRO A 40 -9.51 19.45 -33.15
N PRO A 41 -10.17 18.70 -32.24
CA PRO A 41 -9.78 17.33 -31.93
C PRO A 41 -9.86 16.45 -33.20
N PRO A 42 -8.94 15.49 -33.36
CA PRO A 42 -8.99 14.56 -34.49
C PRO A 42 -10.31 13.77 -34.47
N PRO A 43 -10.86 13.44 -35.66
CA PRO A 43 -12.10 12.69 -35.77
C PRO A 43 -11.98 11.35 -35.06
N SER A 44 -13.04 10.99 -34.34
CA SER A 44 -13.19 9.71 -33.65
C SER A 44 -12.96 8.53 -34.61
N PRO A 45 -12.22 7.48 -34.20
CA PRO A 45 -12.04 6.31 -35.02
C PRO A 45 -13.38 5.61 -35.27
N PRO A 46 -13.58 5.00 -36.46
CA PRO A 46 -14.84 4.35 -36.80
C PRO A 46 -15.13 3.21 -35.82
N ARG A 47 -16.39 3.14 -35.39
CA ARG A 47 -16.92 2.04 -34.58
C ARG A 47 -16.68 0.71 -35.33
N LEU A 48 -15.77 -0.10 -34.81
CA LEU A 48 -15.63 -1.50 -35.20
C LEU A 48 -16.91 -2.25 -34.81
N LEU A 49 -17.75 -2.49 -35.81
CA LEU A 49 -18.82 -3.48 -35.77
C LEU A 49 -18.19 -4.85 -35.57
N LEU A 50 -18.35 -5.43 -34.36
CA LEU A 50 -18.05 -6.83 -34.12
C LEU A 50 -18.98 -7.68 -35.00
N HIS A 51 -18.42 -8.27 -36.06
CA HIS A 51 -19.04 -9.39 -36.75
C HIS A 51 -19.11 -10.58 -35.78
N THR A 52 -20.33 -10.98 -35.46
CA THR A 52 -20.64 -12.21 -34.74
C THR A 52 -20.22 -13.41 -35.59
N VAL A 53 -19.05 -13.99 -35.30
CA VAL A 53 -18.64 -15.28 -35.88
C VAL A 53 -19.49 -16.38 -35.24
N ARG A 54 -20.43 -16.89 -36.03
CA ARG A 54 -21.29 -18.04 -35.70
C ARG A 54 -20.42 -19.30 -35.81
N ILE A 55 -19.96 -19.83 -34.69
CA ILE A 55 -19.27 -21.13 -34.65
C ILE A 55 -20.34 -22.22 -34.78
N SER A 56 -20.48 -22.80 -35.96
CA SER A 56 -21.24 -24.03 -36.19
C SER A 56 -20.46 -25.23 -35.67
N SER A 57 -21.00 -25.88 -34.64
CA SER A 57 -20.52 -27.17 -34.14
C SER A 57 -20.89 -28.28 -35.12
N SER A 58 -19.94 -28.75 -35.92
CA SER A 58 -20.05 -29.98 -36.70
C SER A 58 -19.74 -31.18 -35.81
N SER A 59 -20.78 -31.90 -35.39
CA SER A 59 -20.70 -33.22 -34.78
C SER A 59 -20.43 -34.27 -35.88
N SER A 60 -19.20 -34.75 -35.99
CA SER A 60 -18.88 -35.93 -36.81
C SER A 60 -18.90 -37.18 -35.92
N SER A 61 -20.00 -37.91 -36.00
CA SER A 61 -20.15 -39.27 -35.47
C SER A 61 -19.50 -40.27 -36.44
N CYS A 62 -18.38 -40.89 -36.04
CA CYS A 62 -17.87 -42.08 -36.71
C CYS A 62 -18.45 -43.33 -36.01
N SER A 63 -19.55 -43.84 -36.56
CA SER A 63 -20.05 -45.18 -36.28
C SER A 63 -19.39 -46.13 -37.29
N GLY A 64 -18.40 -46.89 -36.83
CA GLY A 64 -17.74 -47.94 -37.60
C GLY A 64 -18.39 -49.28 -37.32
N ASN A 65 -19.26 -49.69 -38.23
CA ASN A 65 -19.91 -50.98 -38.32
C ASN A 65 -18.87 -52.04 -38.73
N ASN A 66 -18.77 -53.17 -38.03
CA ASN A 66 -18.05 -54.36 -38.49
C ASN A 66 -18.80 -55.62 -38.04
N ASN A 67 -19.65 -56.11 -38.94
CA ASN A 67 -20.01 -57.52 -39.04
C ASN A 67 -18.97 -58.21 -39.94
N ASN A 68 -18.47 -59.37 -39.54
CA ASN A 68 -18.60 -60.61 -40.33
C ASN A 68 -17.90 -61.81 -39.66
N ASN A 69 -18.68 -62.89 -39.66
CA ASN A 69 -18.33 -64.29 -39.89
C ASN A 69 -17.62 -65.11 -38.80
N SER A 70 -18.46 -65.96 -38.19
CA SER A 70 -18.25 -67.37 -37.87
C SER A 70 -17.49 -68.15 -38.95
N LEU A 71 -16.51 -68.96 -38.54
CA LEU A 71 -16.30 -70.32 -39.06
C LEU A 71 -15.47 -71.18 -38.07
N GLU A 72 -15.48 -72.47 -38.33
CA GLU A 72 -15.44 -73.61 -37.41
C GLU A 72 -14.08 -74.05 -36.81
N LEU A 73 -14.26 -74.85 -35.75
CA LEU A 73 -13.48 -75.95 -35.19
C LEU A 73 -12.32 -76.58 -35.99
N GLY A 74 -11.21 -76.76 -35.25
CA GLY A 74 -10.12 -77.72 -35.43
C GLY A 74 -9.00 -77.27 -34.47
N GLY A 75 -8.57 -77.98 -33.43
CA GLY A 75 -8.25 -79.40 -33.34
C GLY A 75 -6.75 -79.58 -33.65
N GLY A 76 -5.88 -79.58 -32.63
CA GLY A 76 -4.49 -80.03 -32.77
C GLY A 76 -3.40 -79.17 -32.12
N GLU A 77 -2.83 -79.73 -31.04
CA GLU A 77 -1.40 -79.75 -30.69
C GLU A 77 -0.58 -78.46 -30.48
N GLU A 78 -0.21 -78.28 -29.21
CA GLU A 78 1.18 -78.18 -28.73
C GLU A 78 2.10 -77.13 -29.38
N LYS A 79 2.25 -75.98 -28.69
CA LYS A 79 3.49 -75.17 -28.69
C LYS A 79 3.58 -74.30 -27.43
N LYS A 80 4.56 -74.63 -26.59
CA LYS A 80 4.97 -73.91 -25.38
C LYS A 80 6.15 -72.98 -25.74
N GLU A 81 5.91 -71.87 -26.43
CA GLU A 81 7.00 -70.91 -26.74
C GLU A 81 6.57 -69.46 -27.01
N ASP A 82 5.39 -69.01 -26.56
CA ASP A 82 4.87 -67.64 -26.83
C ASP A 82 4.85 -66.67 -25.63
N ASP A 83 5.27 -67.07 -24.44
CA ASP A 83 5.19 -66.20 -23.24
C ASP A 83 6.19 -65.02 -23.25
N TYR A 84 7.25 -65.08 -24.07
CA TYR A 84 8.24 -63.99 -24.13
C TYR A 84 7.76 -62.75 -24.92
N HIS A 85 6.87 -62.93 -25.92
CA HIS A 85 6.37 -61.79 -26.72
C HIS A 85 5.27 -60.99 -26.02
N HIS A 86 4.53 -61.58 -25.07
CA HIS A 86 3.50 -60.85 -24.32
C HIS A 86 4.08 -59.84 -23.32
N HIS A 87 5.25 -60.12 -22.72
CA HIS A 87 5.89 -59.20 -21.78
C HIS A 87 6.37 -57.88 -22.43
N HIS A 88 6.86 -57.92 -23.67
CA HIS A 88 7.27 -56.71 -24.39
C HIS A 88 6.11 -55.81 -24.78
N HIS A 89 4.94 -56.36 -25.11
CA HIS A 89 3.76 -55.58 -25.45
C HIS A 89 3.19 -54.82 -24.24
N HIS A 90 3.20 -55.42 -23.05
CA HIS A 90 2.77 -54.75 -21.82
C HIS A 90 3.71 -53.61 -21.39
N ALA A 91 5.02 -53.78 -21.57
CA ALA A 91 6.00 -52.73 -21.31
C ALA A 91 5.80 -51.51 -22.24
N ALA A 92 5.57 -51.75 -23.54
CA ALA A 92 5.32 -50.68 -24.51
C ALA A 92 4.02 -49.91 -24.23
N VAL A 93 2.93 -50.61 -23.86
CA VAL A 93 1.65 -49.97 -23.50
C VAL A 93 1.75 -49.19 -22.19
N SER A 94 2.50 -49.70 -21.20
CA SER A 94 2.78 -49.00 -19.94
C SER A 94 3.58 -47.72 -20.16
N SER A 95 4.63 -47.79 -21.00
CA SER A 95 5.45 -46.64 -21.38
C SER A 95 4.64 -45.54 -22.09
N LYS A 96 3.80 -45.89 -23.06
CA LYS A 96 2.91 -44.92 -23.75
C LYS A 96 1.93 -44.23 -22.79
N LYS A 97 1.35 -44.98 -21.84
CA LYS A 97 0.45 -44.41 -20.81
C LYS A 97 1.19 -43.48 -19.86
N ALA A 98 2.43 -43.81 -19.48
CA ALA A 98 3.26 -42.95 -18.64
C ALA A 98 3.65 -41.66 -19.36
N ALA A 99 4.05 -41.75 -20.64
CA ALA A 99 4.37 -40.59 -21.48
C ALA A 99 3.18 -39.65 -21.65
N HIS A 100 1.98 -40.19 -21.93
CA HIS A 100 0.76 -39.39 -22.04
C HIS A 100 0.40 -38.67 -20.73
N ARG A 101 0.58 -39.33 -19.56
CA ARG A 101 0.36 -38.69 -18.25
C ARG A 101 1.36 -37.56 -17.99
N ARG A 102 2.64 -37.76 -18.31
CA ARG A 102 3.66 -36.70 -18.19
C ARG A 102 3.35 -35.51 -19.09
N SER A 103 2.95 -35.75 -20.33
CA SER A 103 2.56 -34.69 -21.27
C SER A 103 1.39 -33.84 -20.74
N PHE A 104 0.32 -34.50 -20.27
CA PHE A 104 -0.84 -33.80 -19.71
C PHE A 104 -0.49 -32.98 -18.45
N SER A 105 0.38 -33.51 -17.59
CA SER A 105 0.91 -32.82 -16.42
C SER A 105 1.67 -31.55 -16.82
N ASN A 106 2.58 -31.66 -17.79
CA ASN A 106 3.37 -30.53 -18.26
C ASN A 106 2.50 -29.42 -18.86
N ILE A 107 1.49 -29.78 -19.68
CA ILE A 107 0.53 -28.81 -20.24
C ILE A 107 -0.22 -28.08 -19.12
N SER A 108 -0.63 -28.81 -18.08
CA SER A 108 -1.35 -28.23 -16.94
C SER A 108 -0.47 -27.25 -16.15
N ILE A 109 0.79 -27.60 -15.90
CA ILE A 109 1.78 -26.72 -15.25
C ILE A 109 1.99 -25.46 -16.09
N VAL A 110 2.26 -25.61 -17.39
CA VAL A 110 2.50 -24.48 -18.30
C VAL A 110 1.28 -23.56 -18.34
N THR A 111 0.07 -24.12 -18.38
CA THR A 111 -1.17 -23.32 -18.37
C THR A 111 -1.34 -22.57 -17.06
N ALA A 112 -1.11 -23.23 -15.92
CA ALA A 112 -1.21 -22.60 -14.61
C ALA A 112 -0.16 -21.50 -14.40
N LEU A 113 1.10 -21.74 -14.80
CA LEU A 113 2.15 -20.72 -14.79
C LEU A 113 1.83 -19.57 -15.74
N SER A 114 1.31 -19.85 -16.93
CA SER A 114 0.87 -18.81 -17.87
C SER A 114 -0.26 -17.96 -17.28
N ALA A 115 -1.22 -18.58 -16.59
CA ALA A 115 -2.26 -17.85 -15.90
C ALA A 115 -1.70 -16.95 -14.77
N LEU A 116 -0.73 -17.44 -13.99
CA LEU A 116 -0.14 -16.67 -12.88
C LEU A 116 0.81 -15.56 -13.32
N PHE A 117 1.57 -15.75 -14.40
CA PHE A 117 2.62 -14.82 -14.82
C PHE A 117 2.27 -14.02 -16.07
N ILE A 118 1.69 -14.65 -17.09
CA ILE A 118 1.45 -13.98 -18.39
C ILE A 118 0.14 -13.19 -18.36
N ALA A 119 -0.93 -13.73 -17.80
CA ALA A 119 -2.23 -13.05 -17.79
C ALA A 119 -2.19 -11.66 -17.09
N PRO A 120 -1.54 -11.51 -15.91
CA PRO A 120 -1.36 -10.19 -15.29
C PRO A 120 -0.63 -9.19 -16.20
N LEU A 121 0.42 -9.63 -16.90
CA LEU A 121 1.21 -8.78 -17.80
C LEU A 121 0.47 -8.38 -19.08
N LEU A 122 -0.45 -9.21 -19.56
CA LEU A 122 -1.31 -8.84 -20.69
C LEU A 122 -2.30 -7.75 -20.29
N LEU A 123 -2.79 -7.80 -19.05
CA LEU A 123 -3.71 -6.81 -18.49
C LEU A 123 -2.97 -5.50 -18.14
N TRP A 124 -1.78 -5.57 -17.54
CA TRP A 124 -0.96 -4.43 -17.12
C TRP A 124 0.30 -4.25 -17.97
N ASP A 125 0.36 -3.16 -18.74
CA ASP A 125 1.48 -2.86 -19.67
C ASP A 125 2.64 -2.10 -19.01
N ASP A 126 2.64 -2.00 -17.68
CA ASP A 126 3.57 -1.17 -16.91
C ASP A 126 4.83 -1.96 -16.48
N ARG A 127 5.49 -2.58 -17.46
CA ARG A 127 6.62 -3.50 -17.24
C ARG A 127 7.78 -2.78 -16.53
N PRO A 128 8.51 -3.47 -15.63
CA PRO A 128 9.72 -2.90 -15.04
C PRO A 128 10.74 -2.58 -16.15
N ALA A 129 11.40 -1.42 -16.05
CA ALA A 129 12.36 -0.96 -17.07
C ALA A 129 13.56 -1.90 -17.23
N LYS A 130 13.92 -2.62 -16.15
CA LYS A 130 14.90 -3.70 -16.14
C LYS A 130 14.23 -4.98 -15.68
N ILE A 131 14.42 -6.06 -16.43
CA ILE A 131 13.90 -7.39 -16.08
C ILE A 131 14.87 -8.04 -15.10
N GLU A 132 14.80 -7.60 -13.84
CA GLU A 132 15.40 -8.31 -12.72
C GLU A 132 14.35 -9.26 -12.13
N VAL A 133 14.75 -10.48 -11.78
CA VAL A 133 13.81 -11.53 -11.35
C VAL A 133 12.98 -11.09 -10.14
N LEU A 134 13.61 -10.50 -9.13
CA LEU A 134 12.92 -10.12 -7.90
C LEU A 134 11.93 -8.95 -8.11
N PRO A 135 12.31 -7.80 -8.74
CA PRO A 135 11.35 -6.76 -9.11
C PRO A 135 10.23 -7.25 -10.02
N PHE A 136 10.52 -8.16 -10.95
CA PHE A 136 9.51 -8.77 -11.82
C PHE A 136 8.51 -9.63 -11.02
N LEU A 137 8.97 -10.52 -10.15
CA LEU A 137 8.09 -11.31 -9.29
C LEU A 137 7.25 -10.42 -8.37
N ARG A 138 7.88 -9.39 -7.79
CA ARG A 138 7.18 -8.40 -6.97
C ARG A 138 6.12 -7.65 -7.78
N HIS A 139 6.40 -7.30 -9.02
CA HIS A 139 5.44 -6.68 -9.92
C HIS A 139 4.19 -7.53 -10.12
N ILE A 140 4.39 -8.83 -10.43
CA ILE A 140 3.30 -9.80 -10.62
C ILE A 140 2.49 -9.95 -9.33
N GLU A 141 3.17 -10.02 -8.18
CA GLU A 141 2.52 -10.03 -6.87
C GLU A 141 1.62 -8.80 -6.72
N LEU A 142 2.13 -7.58 -6.94
CA LEU A 142 1.34 -6.35 -6.79
C LEU A 142 0.12 -6.29 -7.72
N ILE A 143 0.21 -6.81 -8.95
CA ILE A 143 -0.95 -6.91 -9.86
C ILE A 143 -2.02 -7.82 -9.25
N TRP A 144 -1.63 -9.01 -8.77
CA TRP A 144 -2.58 -9.92 -8.15
C TRP A 144 -3.16 -9.38 -6.85
N VAL A 145 -2.34 -8.74 -6.00
CA VAL A 145 -2.82 -8.08 -4.78
C VAL A 145 -3.86 -7.03 -5.11
N ALA A 146 -3.64 -6.25 -6.17
CA ALA A 146 -4.59 -5.24 -6.61
C ALA A 146 -5.87 -5.85 -7.20
N LEU A 147 -5.76 -6.87 -8.07
CA LEU A 147 -6.90 -7.58 -8.65
C LEU A 147 -7.79 -8.24 -7.59
N LEU A 148 -7.17 -8.88 -6.59
CA LEU A 148 -7.88 -9.59 -5.53
C LEU A 148 -8.32 -8.66 -4.39
N HIS A 149 -7.76 -7.45 -4.31
CA HIS A 149 -7.88 -6.55 -3.16
C HIS A 149 -7.49 -7.21 -1.82
N ILE A 150 -6.55 -8.16 -1.84
CA ILE A 150 -6.02 -8.89 -0.68
C ILE A 150 -4.64 -9.44 -1.04
N SER A 151 -3.74 -9.64 -0.08
CA SER A 151 -2.49 -10.36 -0.35
C SER A 151 -2.74 -11.75 -0.92
N ILE A 152 -1.89 -12.14 -1.88
CA ILE A 152 -1.94 -13.46 -2.48
C ILE A 152 -1.53 -14.57 -1.52
N TRP A 153 -0.71 -14.29 -0.50
CA TRP A 153 -0.09 -15.33 0.32
C TRP A 153 -1.09 -16.15 1.15
N PRO A 154 -2.08 -15.55 1.84
CA PRO A 154 -3.15 -16.33 2.50
C PRO A 154 -3.92 -17.22 1.51
N VAL A 155 -4.20 -16.71 0.30
CA VAL A 155 -4.89 -17.47 -0.75
C VAL A 155 -4.04 -18.66 -1.21
N VAL A 156 -2.74 -18.44 -1.41
CA VAL A 156 -1.78 -19.49 -1.77
C VAL A 156 -1.73 -20.57 -0.69
N VAL A 157 -1.52 -20.19 0.57
CA VAL A 157 -1.39 -21.14 1.69
C VAL A 157 -2.66 -21.96 1.88
N ILE A 158 -3.83 -21.32 1.95
CA ILE A 158 -5.11 -22.03 2.14
C ILE A 158 -5.37 -22.98 0.96
N THR A 159 -5.16 -22.52 -0.28
CA THR A 159 -5.36 -23.35 -1.47
C THR A 159 -4.41 -24.54 -1.51
N ALA A 160 -3.12 -24.31 -1.22
CA ALA A 160 -2.11 -25.36 -1.19
C ALA A 160 -2.42 -26.41 -0.12
N VAL A 161 -2.76 -26.00 1.10
CA VAL A 161 -3.11 -26.90 2.21
C VAL A 161 -4.36 -27.72 1.86
N ILE A 162 -5.44 -27.10 1.38
CA ILE A 162 -6.66 -27.84 1.01
C ILE A 162 -6.37 -28.81 -0.13
N SER A 163 -5.63 -28.38 -1.15
CA SER A 163 -5.26 -29.26 -2.26
C SER A 163 -4.43 -30.47 -1.79
N ALA A 164 -3.53 -30.26 -0.82
CA ALA A 164 -2.75 -31.32 -0.20
C ALA A 164 -3.64 -32.26 0.64
N VAL A 165 -4.57 -31.75 1.45
CA VAL A 165 -5.49 -32.60 2.22
C VAL A 165 -6.37 -33.44 1.29
N VAL A 166 -6.96 -32.83 0.27
CA VAL A 166 -7.82 -33.49 -0.71
C VAL A 166 -7.05 -34.57 -1.48
N ALA A 167 -5.86 -34.25 -1.98
CA ALA A 167 -5.03 -35.22 -2.69
C ALA A 167 -4.61 -36.39 -1.77
N SER A 168 -4.40 -36.15 -0.47
CA SER A 168 -4.06 -37.20 0.52
C SER A 168 -5.23 -38.14 0.74
N TYR A 169 -6.43 -37.58 0.90
CA TYR A 169 -7.65 -38.35 1.08
C TYR A 169 -7.90 -39.29 -0.10
N PHE A 170 -7.72 -38.80 -1.34
CA PHE A 170 -7.86 -39.63 -2.54
C PHE A 170 -6.68 -40.59 -2.79
N ALA A 171 -5.49 -40.31 -2.27
CA ALA A 171 -4.34 -41.22 -2.34
C ALA A 171 -4.48 -42.38 -1.34
N GLY A 172 -4.87 -42.10 -0.09
CA GLY A 172 -5.00 -43.09 0.98
C GLY A 172 -6.02 -44.19 0.68
N GLY A 173 -7.11 -43.86 -0.03
CA GLY A 173 -8.11 -44.84 -0.46
C GLY A 173 -7.56 -45.95 -1.38
N ARG A 174 -6.44 -45.72 -2.10
CA ARG A 174 -5.80 -46.75 -2.93
C ARG A 174 -5.02 -47.77 -2.10
N HIS A 175 -4.34 -47.34 -1.05
CA HIS A 175 -3.49 -48.24 -0.27
C HIS A 175 -4.31 -49.25 0.55
N ASN A 176 -5.41 -48.79 1.16
CA ASN A 176 -6.28 -49.67 1.93
C ASN A 176 -7.09 -50.64 1.06
N ARG A 177 -7.43 -50.27 -0.19
CA ARG A 177 -8.10 -51.18 -1.12
C ARG A 177 -7.17 -52.31 -1.59
N TRP A 178 -5.88 -52.04 -1.78
CA TRP A 178 -4.91 -53.07 -2.17
C TRP A 178 -4.67 -54.09 -1.04
N LYS A 179 -4.53 -53.63 0.22
CA LYS A 179 -4.45 -54.52 1.38
C LYS A 179 -5.72 -55.36 1.58
N ARG A 180 -6.91 -54.80 1.31
CA ARG A 180 -8.18 -55.53 1.46
C ARG A 180 -8.42 -56.58 0.36
N ILE A 181 -7.88 -56.38 -0.85
CA ILE A 181 -7.95 -57.39 -1.91
C ILE A 181 -7.04 -58.59 -1.59
N HIS A 182 -5.87 -58.37 -0.97
CA HIS A 182 -5.00 -59.48 -0.57
C HIS A 182 -5.49 -60.28 0.65
N HIS A 183 -6.29 -59.69 1.54
CA HIS A 183 -6.81 -60.41 2.72
C HIS A 183 -8.15 -61.14 2.49
N HIS A 184 -8.83 -60.95 1.37
CA HIS A 184 -10.18 -61.52 1.16
C HIS A 184 -10.23 -62.90 0.50
N HIS A 185 -9.11 -63.59 0.33
CA HIS A 185 -9.13 -64.96 -0.20
C HIS A 185 -9.60 -66.06 0.78
N HIS A 186 -10.02 -65.72 2.01
CA HIS A 186 -10.36 -66.75 3.01
C HIS A 186 -11.66 -66.56 3.83
N TYR A 187 -12.60 -65.68 3.48
CA TYR A 187 -13.84 -65.56 4.27
C TYR A 187 -15.13 -65.54 3.44
N SER A 188 -16.02 -66.47 3.77
CA SER A 188 -17.37 -66.68 3.22
C SER A 188 -18.28 -65.45 3.33
N PRO A 189 -19.23 -65.28 2.41
CA PRO A 189 -20.10 -64.11 2.35
C PRO A 189 -21.25 -64.23 3.36
N THR A 190 -21.25 -63.40 4.40
CA THR A 190 -22.47 -63.10 5.17
C THR A 190 -22.99 -61.72 4.81
N ALA A 191 -24.29 -61.64 4.54
CA ALA A 191 -24.98 -60.48 4.01
C ALA A 191 -25.02 -59.33 5.02
N VAL A 192 -24.26 -58.26 4.76
CA VAL A 192 -24.38 -56.99 5.49
C VAL A 192 -25.25 -56.03 4.70
N THR A 193 -26.38 -55.66 5.30
CA THR A 193 -27.41 -54.76 4.76
C THR A 193 -26.93 -53.32 4.66
N SER A 194 -27.37 -52.68 3.59
CA SER A 194 -26.75 -51.53 2.92
C SER A 194 -27.56 -50.25 3.15
N THR A 195 -27.04 -49.30 3.93
CA THR A 195 -27.53 -47.90 3.95
C THR A 195 -26.43 -46.83 3.93
N THR A 196 -25.19 -47.14 4.29
CA THR A 196 -24.07 -46.16 4.29
C THR A 196 -23.25 -46.09 2.99
N THR A 197 -23.59 -46.88 1.97
CA THR A 197 -22.75 -47.04 0.76
C THR A 197 -23.03 -46.03 -0.36
N THR A 198 -24.10 -45.25 -0.28
CA THR A 198 -24.54 -44.38 -1.40
C THR A 198 -23.67 -43.12 -1.54
N CYS A 199 -23.29 -42.48 -0.43
CA CYS A 199 -22.42 -41.30 -0.45
C CYS A 199 -20.99 -41.64 -0.93
N HIS A 200 -20.47 -42.79 -0.50
CA HIS A 200 -19.15 -43.27 -0.92
C HIS A 200 -19.12 -43.71 -2.40
N ARG A 201 -20.22 -44.21 -2.97
CA ARG A 201 -20.29 -44.55 -4.40
C ARG A 201 -20.37 -43.30 -5.30
N LEU A 202 -21.06 -42.25 -4.86
CA LEU A 202 -21.15 -40.99 -5.62
C LEU A 202 -19.81 -40.23 -5.66
N LEU A 203 -19.05 -40.24 -4.56
CA LEU A 203 -17.76 -39.55 -4.49
C LEU A 203 -16.59 -40.36 -5.10
N CYS A 204 -16.64 -41.69 -5.10
CA CYS A 204 -15.51 -42.52 -5.56
C CYS A 204 -15.57 -43.01 -7.01
N ARG A 205 -16.67 -42.80 -7.73
CA ARG A 205 -16.81 -43.28 -9.13
C ARG A 205 -16.69 -42.20 -10.19
N GLN A 206 -16.53 -40.92 -9.82
CA GLN A 206 -16.28 -39.88 -10.81
C GLN A 206 -14.84 -39.97 -11.36
N PRO A 207 -14.65 -39.87 -12.68
CA PRO A 207 -13.33 -39.83 -13.28
C PRO A 207 -12.56 -38.63 -12.72
N ARG A 208 -11.27 -38.82 -12.38
CA ARG A 208 -10.41 -37.75 -11.81
C ARG A 208 -10.52 -36.44 -12.58
N SER A 209 -10.69 -36.50 -13.90
CA SER A 209 -10.86 -35.36 -14.81
C SER A 209 -11.99 -34.40 -14.40
N SER A 210 -13.09 -34.85 -13.78
CA SER A 210 -14.24 -33.98 -13.45
C SER A 210 -14.13 -33.23 -12.12
N LEU A 211 -13.19 -33.61 -11.24
CA LEU A 211 -12.98 -32.96 -9.94
C LEU A 211 -12.02 -31.76 -10.00
N HIS A 212 -11.27 -31.60 -11.10
CA HIS A 212 -10.16 -30.64 -11.15
C HIS A 212 -10.58 -29.17 -11.11
N TYR A 213 -11.73 -28.77 -11.66
CA TYR A 213 -12.16 -27.36 -11.66
C TYR A 213 -13.26 -27.07 -10.63
N LYS A 214 -14.07 -28.07 -10.26
CA LYS A 214 -15.19 -27.90 -9.32
C LYS A 214 -14.73 -27.54 -7.91
N LEU A 215 -13.64 -28.15 -7.44
CA LEU A 215 -13.08 -27.86 -6.12
C LEU A 215 -12.46 -26.46 -6.04
N PRO A 216 -11.59 -26.03 -7.00
CA PRO A 216 -11.16 -24.63 -7.07
C PRO A 216 -12.31 -23.64 -7.17
N LEU A 217 -13.35 -23.95 -7.94
CA LEU A 217 -14.53 -23.10 -8.07
C LEU A 217 -15.26 -22.94 -6.73
N LEU A 218 -15.53 -24.06 -6.04
CA LEU A 218 -16.15 -24.03 -4.71
C LEU A 218 -15.29 -23.28 -3.71
N LEU A 219 -13.98 -23.53 -3.70
CA LEU A 219 -13.04 -22.83 -2.83
C LEU A 219 -13.02 -21.32 -3.11
N SER A 220 -13.06 -20.92 -4.38
CA SER A 220 -13.11 -19.52 -4.79
C SER A 220 -14.40 -18.84 -4.35
N LEU A 221 -15.55 -19.52 -4.45
CA LEU A 221 -16.84 -19.02 -3.96
C LEU A 221 -16.81 -18.84 -2.44
N LEU A 222 -16.26 -19.80 -1.70
CA LEU A 222 -16.10 -19.71 -0.24
C LEU A 222 -15.17 -18.55 0.15
N MET A 223 -14.00 -18.44 -0.50
CA MET A 223 -13.05 -17.36 -0.26
C MET A 223 -13.65 -15.99 -0.61
N ALA A 224 -14.35 -15.85 -1.74
CA ALA A 224 -15.02 -14.61 -2.11
C ALA A 224 -16.08 -14.20 -1.07
N GLY A 225 -16.87 -15.16 -0.59
CA GLY A 225 -17.85 -14.95 0.48
C GLY A 225 -17.20 -14.51 1.79
N LEU A 226 -16.10 -15.17 2.19
CA LEU A 226 -15.34 -14.84 3.40
C LEU A 226 -14.71 -13.44 3.30
N ILE A 227 -14.03 -13.13 2.20
CA ILE A 227 -13.41 -11.81 1.98
C ILE A 227 -14.50 -10.73 2.01
N SER A 228 -15.60 -10.91 1.27
CA SER A 228 -16.69 -9.93 1.26
C SER A 228 -17.29 -9.72 2.65
N THR A 229 -17.61 -10.81 3.35
CA THR A 229 -18.15 -10.76 4.72
C THR A 229 -17.19 -10.05 5.66
N GLN A 230 -15.90 -10.36 5.57
CA GLN A 230 -14.85 -9.72 6.34
C GLN A 230 -14.75 -8.22 6.05
N THR A 231 -14.79 -7.80 4.78
CA THR A 231 -14.78 -6.38 4.40
C THR A 231 -15.96 -5.65 5.04
N PHE A 232 -17.18 -6.19 4.93
CA PHE A 232 -18.37 -5.58 5.53
C PHE A 232 -18.29 -5.53 7.05
N LEU A 233 -17.82 -6.60 7.69
CA LEU A 233 -17.68 -6.63 9.14
C LEU A 233 -16.60 -5.67 9.64
N GLN A 234 -15.48 -5.52 8.93
CA GLN A 234 -14.43 -4.56 9.31
C GLN A 234 -14.86 -3.12 9.07
N MET A 235 -15.66 -2.83 8.03
CA MET A 235 -16.29 -1.51 7.87
C MET A 235 -17.30 -1.22 8.98
N ALA A 236 -18.08 -2.22 9.38
CA ALA A 236 -19.12 -2.08 10.40
C ALA A 236 -18.57 -2.01 11.82
N PHE A 237 -17.54 -2.81 12.10
CA PHE A 237 -16.92 -2.99 13.41
C PHE A 237 -15.40 -3.06 13.26
N PRO A 238 -14.73 -1.91 13.03
CA PRO A 238 -13.27 -1.89 12.87
C PRO A 238 -12.50 -2.40 14.09
N SER A 239 -13.11 -2.67 15.24
CA SER A 239 -12.42 -3.26 16.39
C SER A 239 -12.57 -4.78 16.51
N ALA A 240 -13.62 -5.36 15.90
CA ALA A 240 -14.07 -6.70 16.26
C ALA A 240 -13.32 -7.84 15.57
N ILE A 241 -12.70 -7.60 14.39
CA ILE A 241 -12.21 -8.69 13.53
C ILE A 241 -10.86 -8.38 12.88
N TRP A 242 -9.94 -7.77 13.61
CA TRP A 242 -8.57 -7.62 13.08
C TRP A 242 -7.73 -8.88 13.30
N ASN A 243 -7.04 -9.27 12.23
CA ASN A 243 -6.42 -10.58 12.07
C ASN A 243 -5.10 -10.70 12.85
N PRO A 244 -4.78 -11.87 13.45
CA PRO A 244 -3.43 -12.37 13.77
C PRO A 244 -2.28 -11.98 12.82
N ALA A 245 -2.51 -11.70 11.54
CA ALA A 245 -1.46 -11.33 10.60
C ALA A 245 -0.92 -9.90 10.76
N VAL A 246 -1.63 -9.00 11.46
CA VAL A 246 -1.07 -7.72 11.95
C VAL A 246 -0.10 -7.95 13.13
N TRP A 247 0.09 -9.20 13.58
CA TRP A 247 0.78 -9.53 14.84
C TRP A 247 2.26 -9.87 14.67
N THR A 248 2.86 -9.62 13.51
CA THR A 248 4.30 -9.34 13.56
C THR A 248 4.43 -7.89 14.02
N PRO A 249 4.82 -7.61 15.29
CA PRO A 249 4.97 -6.23 15.80
C PRO A 249 5.92 -5.36 14.95
N TRP A 250 6.65 -6.00 14.03
CA TRP A 250 7.64 -5.41 13.13
C TRP A 250 7.05 -4.75 11.86
N SER A 251 5.86 -5.13 11.38
CA SER A 251 5.41 -4.71 10.02
C SER A 251 4.44 -3.51 10.01
N TYR A 252 3.54 -3.41 10.99
CA TYR A 252 2.55 -2.33 11.07
C TYR A 252 2.41 -1.83 12.51
N ARG A 253 3.31 -0.94 12.91
CA ARG A 253 3.32 -0.33 14.25
C ARG A 253 2.65 1.03 14.24
N VAL A 254 1.67 1.22 15.12
CA VAL A 254 1.00 2.51 15.34
C VAL A 254 1.75 3.27 16.43
N TYR A 255 2.13 4.50 16.15
CA TYR A 255 2.82 5.39 17.10
C TYR A 255 1.84 6.44 17.61
N LEU A 256 1.79 6.62 18.94
CA LEU A 256 0.81 7.49 19.58
C LEU A 256 1.44 8.82 20.01
N PRO A 257 0.66 9.92 20.02
CA PRO A 257 1.17 11.22 20.47
C PRO A 257 1.62 11.24 21.94
N THR A 258 1.12 10.32 22.78
CA THR A 258 1.51 10.20 24.19
C THR A 258 3.00 9.92 24.39
N ASP A 259 3.63 9.27 23.42
CA ASP A 259 5.04 8.86 23.53
C ASP A 259 5.99 9.99 23.10
N LEU A 260 5.50 10.95 22.29
CA LEU A 260 6.30 12.02 21.71
C LEU A 260 6.96 12.92 22.75
N GLN A 261 6.19 13.43 23.71
CA GLN A 261 6.71 14.38 24.70
C GLN A 261 7.77 13.73 25.60
N LYS A 262 7.63 12.44 25.90
CA LYS A 262 8.62 11.69 26.67
C LYS A 262 9.92 11.56 25.89
N ASP A 263 9.83 11.19 24.63
CA ASP A 263 10.99 10.93 23.79
C ASP A 263 11.74 12.22 23.41
N LEU A 264 11.05 13.36 23.35
CA LEU A 264 11.65 14.67 23.07
C LEU A 264 12.38 15.31 24.27
N LYS A 265 12.00 15.00 25.52
CA LYS A 265 12.59 15.65 26.72
C LYS A 265 14.09 15.44 26.90
N GLY A 266 14.68 14.45 26.24
CA GLY A 266 16.12 14.19 26.26
C GLY A 266 16.90 14.66 25.03
N GLY A 267 16.22 15.21 24.03
CA GLY A 267 16.87 15.57 22.76
C GLY A 267 17.64 16.90 22.83
N CYS A 268 18.84 16.91 22.29
CA CYS A 268 19.65 18.10 22.06
C CYS A 268 19.26 18.77 20.74
N PHE A 269 18.10 19.45 20.75
CA PHE A 269 17.60 20.16 19.57
C PHE A 269 18.12 21.59 19.47
N SER A 270 18.78 22.12 20.50
CA SER A 270 19.46 23.41 20.38
C SER A 270 20.67 23.21 19.48
N ILE A 271 20.70 23.86 18.32
CA ILE A 271 21.93 24.00 17.56
C ILE A 271 22.88 24.75 18.47
N VAL A 272 23.92 24.06 18.95
CA VAL A 272 25.05 24.73 19.57
C VAL A 272 25.54 25.69 18.51
N GLN A 273 25.43 27.00 18.77
CA GLN A 273 26.15 28.01 18.01
C GLN A 273 27.63 27.80 18.30
N GLU A 274 28.22 26.73 17.77
CA GLU A 274 29.66 26.58 17.70
C GLU A 274 30.12 27.60 16.68
N GLY A 275 30.48 28.79 17.16
CA GLY A 275 31.30 29.70 16.39
C GLY A 275 32.65 29.04 16.16
N GLY A 276 32.91 28.59 14.93
CA GLY A 276 34.25 28.19 14.49
C GLY A 276 34.29 26.92 13.63
N ASP A 277 34.35 27.11 12.32
CA ASP A 277 35.25 26.40 11.38
C ASP A 277 35.27 24.85 11.33
N PHE A 278 34.19 24.13 11.66
CA PHE A 278 34.20 22.65 11.59
C PHE A 278 33.74 22.02 10.25
N PHE A 279 33.41 22.82 9.24
CA PHE A 279 33.24 22.33 7.86
C PHE A 279 34.28 22.98 6.96
N ASP A 280 35.55 22.59 7.18
CA ASP A 280 36.58 22.84 6.18
C ASP A 280 36.33 21.90 4.99
N ASP A 281 36.09 22.54 3.87
CA ASP A 281 35.63 22.06 2.58
C ASP A 281 36.75 21.28 1.88
N ASN A 282 37.19 20.15 2.45
CA ASN A 282 38.06 19.22 1.73
C ASN A 282 37.23 18.39 0.75
N GLY A 283 36.89 19.04 -0.37
CA GLY A 283 36.34 18.45 -1.56
C GLY A 283 37.19 17.29 -2.08
N ALA A 284 36.89 16.08 -1.61
CA ALA A 284 37.25 14.86 -2.30
C ALA A 284 36.40 14.76 -3.57
N THR A 285 36.93 15.37 -4.64
CA THR A 285 36.46 15.18 -6.01
C THR A 285 36.57 13.69 -6.33
N PHE A 286 35.43 13.00 -6.42
CA PHE A 286 35.35 11.65 -6.95
C PHE A 286 35.54 11.72 -8.48
N ARG A 287 36.80 11.86 -8.92
CA ARG A 287 37.19 11.73 -10.33
C ARG A 287 37.12 10.25 -10.69
N SER A 288 36.19 9.91 -11.57
CA SER A 288 36.19 8.66 -12.32
C SER A 288 37.47 8.55 -13.15
N ASN A 289 38.31 7.55 -12.83
CA ASN A 289 39.51 7.25 -13.59
C ASN A 289 39.16 6.75 -15.00
N GLU A 290 39.58 7.53 -15.98
CA GLU A 290 39.85 7.11 -17.35
C GLU A 290 41.35 6.77 -17.47
N VAL A 291 41.64 5.76 -18.28
CA VAL A 291 42.94 5.11 -18.49
C VAL A 291 43.88 6.01 -19.29
N ALA A 292 45.12 6.24 -18.81
CA ALA A 292 46.38 6.13 -19.58
C ALA A 292 47.62 6.67 -18.83
N ASP A 293 48.67 5.83 -18.88
CA ASP A 293 50.12 6.09 -18.96
C ASP A 293 50.96 6.82 -17.88
N LYS A 294 51.90 6.01 -17.35
CA LYS A 294 53.37 6.16 -17.25
C LYS A 294 54.02 7.40 -16.59
N SER A 295 54.77 7.05 -15.53
CA SER A 295 56.12 7.51 -15.13
C SER A 295 56.34 8.99 -14.80
N VAL A 296 56.80 9.26 -13.57
CA VAL A 296 58.18 9.67 -13.23
C VAL A 296 58.31 9.86 -11.71
N SER A 297 59.54 9.64 -11.26
CA SER A 297 60.13 9.43 -9.94
C SER A 297 60.19 10.61 -8.95
N SER A 298 60.48 10.23 -7.69
CA SER A 298 61.31 10.94 -6.67
C SER A 298 60.72 12.22 -6.06
N SER A 299 60.86 12.55 -4.77
CA SER A 299 61.82 12.17 -3.72
C SER A 299 61.31 12.62 -2.35
N SER A 300 61.65 11.82 -1.33
CA SER A 300 62.02 12.15 0.06
C SER A 300 61.80 13.56 0.61
N SER A 301 61.20 13.65 1.80
CA SER A 301 61.83 14.28 2.98
C SER A 301 61.08 13.97 4.27
N THR A 302 61.80 13.29 5.15
CA THR A 302 61.58 13.12 6.58
C THR A 302 61.64 14.44 7.35
N SER A 303 60.70 14.67 8.27
CA SER A 303 60.99 15.43 9.49
C SER A 303 60.12 14.94 10.65
N LEU A 304 60.78 14.21 11.55
CA LEU A 304 60.40 13.99 12.93
C LEU A 304 60.09 15.33 13.62
N LEU A 305 58.97 15.42 14.33
CA LEU A 305 58.90 16.16 15.58
C LEU A 305 57.95 15.45 16.53
N ARG A 306 58.60 14.83 17.53
CA ARG A 306 58.04 14.13 18.67
C ARG A 306 57.86 15.19 19.76
N SER A 307 56.64 15.62 20.02
CA SER A 307 56.30 16.37 21.24
C SER A 307 55.29 15.57 22.05
N SER A 308 55.86 14.79 22.97
CA SER A 308 55.18 14.15 24.08
C SER A 308 54.69 15.22 25.06
N SER A 309 53.38 15.49 25.05
CA SER A 309 52.66 16.12 26.16
C SER A 309 51.55 15.17 26.59
N SER A 310 51.85 14.39 27.61
CA SER A 310 50.91 13.59 28.39
C SER A 310 49.95 14.52 29.14
N SER A 311 48.92 14.97 28.45
CA SER A 311 47.67 15.43 29.04
C SER A 311 46.74 14.23 29.05
N SER A 312 46.47 13.69 30.23
CA SER A 312 45.38 12.75 30.47
C SER A 312 44.06 13.50 30.29
N THR A 313 43.74 13.85 29.05
CA THR A 313 42.37 14.17 28.67
C THR A 313 41.68 12.82 28.69
N THR A 314 40.93 12.55 29.75
CA THR A 314 39.83 11.60 29.71
C THR A 314 38.93 12.11 28.60
N THR A 315 39.22 11.71 27.36
CA THR A 315 38.29 11.72 26.26
C THR A 315 37.20 10.79 26.71
N ASN A 316 36.27 11.34 27.51
CA ASN A 316 34.94 10.83 27.62
C ASN A 316 34.47 10.78 26.16
N ASN A 317 34.67 9.62 25.54
CA ASN A 317 33.93 9.15 24.39
C ASN A 317 32.47 9.11 24.85
N ILE A 318 31.89 10.28 25.05
CA ILE A 318 30.46 10.46 24.93
C ILE A 318 30.26 10.14 23.46
N ASN A 319 29.96 8.87 23.20
CA ASN A 319 29.37 8.40 21.97
C ASN A 319 28.25 9.40 21.69
N SER A 320 28.52 10.41 20.87
CA SER A 320 27.65 11.56 20.69
C SER A 320 26.47 11.07 19.88
N GLN A 321 25.47 10.54 20.58
CA GLN A 321 24.25 10.09 19.96
C GLN A 321 23.67 11.25 19.15
N PRO A 322 23.34 11.07 17.87
CA PRO A 322 22.73 12.12 17.07
C PRO A 322 21.50 12.71 17.76
N LEU A 323 21.50 14.04 17.94
CA LEU A 323 20.47 14.79 18.69
C LEU A 323 20.32 14.37 20.16
N CYS A 324 21.29 13.70 20.77
CA CYS A 324 21.19 13.10 22.12
C CYS A 324 19.98 12.15 22.27
N LEU A 325 19.57 11.52 21.18
CA LEU A 325 18.46 10.57 21.17
C LEU A 325 18.99 9.15 20.99
N SER A 326 18.46 8.22 21.77
CA SER A 326 18.67 6.79 21.55
C SER A 326 18.03 6.32 20.23
N GLU A 327 18.48 5.18 19.70
CA GLU A 327 17.88 4.58 18.51
C GLU A 327 16.37 4.30 18.68
N GLN A 328 15.93 3.96 19.89
CA GLN A 328 14.51 3.76 20.18
C GLN A 328 13.72 5.07 20.03
N GLN A 329 14.25 6.19 20.52
CA GLN A 329 13.63 7.51 20.36
C GLN A 329 13.62 7.93 18.88
N TRP A 330 14.70 7.69 18.13
CA TRP A 330 14.72 7.90 16.68
C TRP A 330 13.63 7.10 15.98
N SER A 331 13.50 5.82 16.30
CA SER A 331 12.42 4.96 15.79
C SER A 331 11.04 5.50 16.17
N HIS A 332 10.81 5.90 17.42
CA HIS A 332 9.51 6.40 17.85
C HIS A 332 9.12 7.74 17.20
N LEU A 333 10.03 8.71 17.19
CA LEU A 333 9.80 10.05 16.65
C LEU A 333 9.75 10.08 15.11
N SER A 334 10.18 9.00 14.44
CA SER A 334 10.10 8.81 12.98
C SER A 334 9.07 7.77 12.52
N SER A 335 8.29 7.22 13.45
CA SER A 335 7.40 6.07 13.19
C SER A 335 8.10 4.86 12.55
N GLY A 336 9.34 4.61 12.97
CA GLY A 336 10.15 3.44 12.64
C GLY A 336 10.88 3.52 11.31
N THR A 337 10.96 4.71 10.71
CA THR A 337 11.49 4.87 9.34
C THR A 337 12.90 5.46 9.28
N LEU A 338 13.34 6.14 10.34
CA LEU A 338 14.67 6.73 10.45
C LEU A 338 15.49 5.99 11.52
N SER A 339 16.80 5.93 11.32
CA SER A 339 17.75 5.33 12.24
C SER A 339 18.89 6.30 12.54
N SER A 340 19.29 6.40 13.80
CA SER A 340 20.48 7.14 14.23
C SER A 340 21.78 6.52 13.71
N HIS A 341 21.76 5.24 13.34
CA HIS A 341 22.90 4.55 12.73
C HIS A 341 23.03 4.81 11.23
N ASN A 342 22.01 5.38 10.58
CA ASN A 342 22.07 5.73 9.17
C ASN A 342 22.57 7.18 9.02
N PRO A 343 23.82 7.40 8.58
CA PRO A 343 24.39 8.75 8.50
C PRO A 343 23.61 9.66 7.54
N THR A 344 22.95 9.12 6.51
CA THR A 344 22.12 9.91 5.59
C THR A 344 20.84 10.41 6.27
N ASP A 345 20.18 9.55 7.06
CA ASP A 345 18.98 9.92 7.82
C ASP A 345 19.36 11.01 8.84
N VAL A 346 20.48 10.83 9.55
CA VAL A 346 21.02 11.78 10.54
C VAL A 346 21.33 13.13 9.91
N ALA A 347 22.17 13.16 8.86
CA ALA A 347 22.55 14.39 8.18
C ALA A 347 21.32 15.14 7.64
N THR A 348 20.35 14.41 7.08
CA THR A 348 19.12 15.00 6.55
C THR A 348 18.28 15.62 7.66
N VAL A 349 18.08 14.92 8.78
CA VAL A 349 17.34 15.48 9.92
C VAL A 349 18.05 16.71 10.50
N HIS A 350 19.37 16.69 10.64
CA HIS A 350 20.14 17.85 11.12
C HIS A 350 19.98 19.07 10.19
N ARG A 351 20.04 18.88 8.88
CA ARG A 351 19.76 19.95 7.91
C ARG A 351 18.35 20.50 8.05
N GLY A 352 17.36 19.63 8.22
CA GLY A 352 15.97 20.05 8.42
C GLY A 352 15.76 20.82 9.72
N LEU A 353 16.43 20.41 10.79
CA LEU A 353 16.45 21.14 12.06
C LEU A 353 17.11 22.52 11.89
N SER A 354 18.27 22.56 11.23
CA SER A 354 18.96 23.82 10.90
C SER A 354 18.08 24.76 10.08
N TYR A 355 17.47 24.25 9.02
CA TYR A 355 16.51 25.00 8.22
C TYR A 355 15.36 25.53 9.09
N LEU A 356 14.73 24.68 9.90
CA LEU A 356 13.61 25.06 10.74
C LEU A 356 13.98 26.17 11.75
N GLN A 357 15.18 26.11 12.33
CA GLN A 357 15.59 27.02 13.40
C GLN A 357 16.19 28.34 12.89
N SER A 358 16.87 28.32 11.75
CA SER A 358 17.65 29.47 11.26
C SER A 358 17.07 30.13 10.01
N GLN A 359 16.33 29.40 9.17
CA GLN A 359 15.86 29.89 7.87
C GLN A 359 14.34 29.97 7.80
N SER A 360 13.65 29.02 8.42
CA SER A 360 12.20 28.98 8.44
C SER A 360 11.66 30.11 9.31
N LYS A 361 10.91 31.00 8.69
CA LYS A 361 10.18 32.08 9.37
C LYS A 361 8.94 31.60 10.14
N GLY A 362 8.61 30.31 10.06
CA GLY A 362 7.53 29.67 10.79
C GLY A 362 6.72 28.65 9.98
N ILE A 363 6.00 27.78 10.68
CA ILE A 363 5.12 26.75 10.11
C ILE A 363 3.67 26.99 10.55
N VAL A 364 2.74 26.95 9.60
CA VAL A 364 1.30 26.92 9.88
C VAL A 364 0.80 25.49 9.72
N ILE A 365 0.28 24.87 10.78
CA ILE A 365 -0.48 23.63 10.69
C ILE A 365 -1.95 24.00 10.59
N ASN A 366 -2.65 23.52 9.57
CA ASN A 366 -4.06 23.80 9.38
C ASN A 366 -4.92 22.55 9.28
N ALA A 367 -6.15 22.69 9.75
CA ALA A 367 -7.09 21.60 9.89
C ALA A 367 -8.54 22.03 9.68
N LEU A 368 -9.36 21.07 9.23
CA LEU A 368 -10.81 21.13 9.34
C LEU A 368 -11.26 20.25 10.50
N ALA A 369 -12.17 20.75 11.33
CA ALA A 369 -12.66 20.04 12.50
C ALA A 369 -14.19 19.93 12.48
N ARG A 370 -14.70 18.72 12.78
CA ARG A 370 -16.12 18.49 13.05
C ARG A 370 -16.30 17.25 13.93
N ASN A 371 -16.92 17.39 15.09
CA ASN A 371 -17.15 16.30 16.03
C ASN A 371 -15.89 15.53 16.43
N ILE A 372 -14.83 16.26 16.79
CA ILE A 372 -13.50 15.72 17.12
C ILE A 372 -13.09 15.94 18.57
N LYS A 373 -14.00 16.28 19.49
CA LYS A 373 -13.66 16.62 20.88
C LYS A 373 -12.72 15.59 21.52
N ASN A 374 -13.02 14.30 21.31
CA ASN A 374 -12.22 13.20 21.87
C ASN A 374 -10.83 13.03 21.23
N SER A 375 -10.58 13.65 20.07
CA SER A 375 -9.29 13.62 19.37
C SER A 375 -8.41 14.85 19.67
N ILE A 376 -8.98 15.92 20.25
CA ILE A 376 -8.25 17.15 20.57
C ILE A 376 -7.05 16.91 21.50
N PRO A 377 -7.10 16.07 22.56
CA PRO A 377 -5.94 15.84 23.40
C PRO A 377 -4.74 15.24 22.66
N ASP A 378 -4.98 14.29 21.76
CA ASP A 378 -3.95 13.67 20.93
C ASP A 378 -3.41 14.67 19.89
N LEU A 379 -4.29 15.48 19.30
CA LEU A 379 -3.92 16.56 18.39
C LEU A 379 -3.04 17.60 19.09
N ARG A 380 -3.42 18.05 20.29
CA ARG A 380 -2.66 19.00 21.10
C ARG A 380 -1.25 18.50 21.38
N ARG A 381 -1.09 17.24 21.80
CA ARG A 381 0.23 16.62 22.01
C ARG A 381 1.09 16.59 20.75
N ASN A 382 0.49 16.34 19.58
CA ASN A 382 1.21 16.38 18.31
C ASN A 382 1.73 17.79 18.00
N ILE A 383 0.89 18.81 18.16
CA ILE A 383 1.27 20.21 17.88
C ILE A 383 2.33 20.68 18.89
N GLU A 384 2.09 20.48 20.18
CA GLU A 384 3.01 20.87 21.25
C GLU A 384 4.34 20.11 21.18
N GLY A 385 4.33 18.87 20.68
CA GLY A 385 5.55 18.08 20.44
C GLY A 385 6.47 18.68 19.38
N LEU A 386 6.03 19.64 18.57
CA LEU A 386 6.89 20.33 17.60
C LEU A 386 7.57 21.56 18.19
N VAL A 387 7.06 22.11 19.29
CA VAL A 387 7.58 23.35 19.92
C VAL A 387 9.05 23.23 20.32
N PRO A 388 9.55 22.11 20.88
CA PRO A 388 10.97 21.97 21.22
C PRO A 388 11.91 22.05 20.02
N LEU A 389 11.42 21.85 18.80
CA LEU A 389 12.23 21.87 17.57
C LEU A 389 12.40 23.28 16.98
N LEU A 390 11.59 24.24 17.43
CA LEU A 390 11.56 25.60 16.90
C LEU A 390 12.75 26.43 17.41
N GLY A 391 13.32 27.24 16.52
CA GLY A 391 14.32 28.25 16.87
C GLY A 391 13.70 29.41 17.66
N ARG A 392 14.54 30.38 18.08
CA ARG A 392 14.08 31.55 18.85
C ARG A 392 13.08 32.40 18.06
N ASP A 393 13.32 32.56 16.75
CA ASP A 393 12.52 33.40 15.87
C ASP A 393 11.49 32.62 15.04
N THR A 394 11.52 31.28 15.11
CA THR A 394 10.61 30.41 14.37
C THR A 394 9.27 30.29 15.09
N LYS A 395 8.18 30.61 14.39
CA LYS A 395 6.81 30.52 14.94
C LYS A 395 6.09 29.26 14.49
N LEU A 396 5.24 28.72 15.34
CA LEU A 396 4.29 27.66 14.99
C LEU A 396 2.86 28.16 15.17
N SER A 397 1.98 27.89 14.21
CA SER A 397 0.58 28.29 14.31
C SER A 397 -0.33 27.13 13.97
N PHE A 398 -1.30 26.86 14.84
CA PHE A 398 -2.36 25.88 14.56
C PHE A 398 -3.64 26.61 14.17
N VAL A 399 -3.95 26.64 12.87
CA VAL A 399 -5.12 27.32 12.30
C VAL A 399 -6.22 26.30 12.05
N VAL A 400 -7.37 26.45 12.69
CA VAL A 400 -8.45 25.47 12.60
C VAL A 400 -9.76 26.13 12.18
N PHE A 401 -10.42 25.54 11.19
CA PHE A 401 -11.80 25.85 10.86
C PHE A 401 -12.71 24.73 11.39
N GLU A 402 -13.60 25.09 12.28
CA GLU A 402 -14.60 24.20 12.86
C GLU A 402 -15.99 24.65 12.41
N ASN A 403 -16.83 23.69 12.00
CA ASN A 403 -18.22 23.94 11.68
C ASN A 403 -19.16 22.82 12.14
N ASP A 404 -20.36 23.20 12.57
CA ASP A 404 -21.49 22.30 12.83
C ASP A 404 -21.17 21.07 13.71
N SER A 405 -20.27 21.20 14.69
CA SER A 405 -20.07 20.17 15.72
C SER A 405 -21.21 20.18 16.74
N VAL A 406 -21.51 18.99 17.28
CA VAL A 406 -22.55 18.76 18.30
C VAL A 406 -22.00 18.14 19.58
N ASP A 407 -20.71 17.81 19.61
CA ASP A 407 -20.05 17.11 20.72
C ASP A 407 -19.28 18.03 21.69
N GLY A 408 -19.29 19.35 21.43
CA GLY A 408 -18.50 20.33 22.19
C GLY A 408 -17.11 20.62 21.61
N THR A 409 -16.84 20.23 20.35
CA THR A 409 -15.54 20.48 19.69
C THR A 409 -15.15 21.95 19.69
N ARG A 410 -16.07 22.87 19.36
CA ARG A 410 -15.75 24.29 19.24
C ARG A 410 -15.32 24.87 20.58
N GLU A 411 -16.06 24.55 21.64
CA GLU A 411 -15.81 25.01 23.00
C GLU A 411 -14.44 24.52 23.51
N GLU A 412 -14.07 23.28 23.18
CA GLU A 412 -12.77 22.71 23.53
C GLU A 412 -11.62 23.39 22.76
N LEU A 413 -11.79 23.66 21.45
CA LEU A 413 -10.81 24.39 20.65
C LEU A 413 -10.67 25.85 21.11
N SER A 414 -11.77 26.52 21.46
CA SER A 414 -11.75 27.86 22.03
C SER A 414 -10.99 27.90 23.34
N ARG A 415 -11.24 26.96 24.26
CA ARG A 415 -10.50 26.86 25.53
C ARG A 415 -9.00 26.67 25.28
N TRP A 416 -8.64 25.77 24.37
CA TRP A 416 -7.23 25.59 24.01
C TRP A 416 -6.63 26.87 23.42
N ALA A 417 -7.36 27.60 22.58
CA ALA A 417 -6.91 28.89 22.06
C ALA A 417 -6.72 29.96 23.15
N GLU A 418 -7.64 30.05 24.11
CA GLU A 418 -7.56 30.99 25.24
C GLU A 418 -6.37 30.67 26.17
N GLU A 419 -6.09 29.39 26.42
CA GLU A 419 -4.94 28.94 27.22
C GLU A 419 -3.60 29.31 26.58
N VAL A 420 -3.49 29.21 25.25
CA VAL A 420 -2.25 29.46 24.50
C VAL A 420 -2.08 30.94 24.13
N ASN A 421 -3.20 31.64 23.93
CA ASN A 421 -3.24 33.05 23.55
C ASN A 421 -3.96 33.87 24.63
N PRO A 422 -3.41 33.99 25.85
CA PRO A 422 -4.06 34.75 26.91
C PRO A 422 -4.28 36.20 26.43
N THR A 423 -5.55 36.62 26.36
CA THR A 423 -5.88 38.01 26.06
C THR A 423 -5.44 38.86 27.24
N ASN A 424 -4.52 39.79 27.02
CA ASN A 424 -3.99 40.71 28.05
C ASN A 424 -5.04 41.73 28.56
N ASN A 425 -6.33 41.37 28.58
CA ASN A 425 -7.42 42.24 29.01
C ASN A 425 -7.41 42.55 30.51
N HIS A 426 -6.56 41.89 31.30
CA HIS A 426 -6.16 42.39 32.61
C HIS A 426 -4.84 43.14 32.48
N GLY A 427 -4.91 44.47 32.41
CA GLY A 427 -3.78 45.41 32.29
C GLY A 427 -2.80 45.44 33.47
N SER A 428 -2.49 44.28 34.06
CA SER A 428 -1.39 44.12 35.00
C SER A 428 -0.08 43.99 34.22
N SER A 429 0.43 45.14 33.82
CA SER A 429 1.72 45.37 33.17
C SER A 429 2.88 45.03 34.11
N ASN A 430 3.06 43.77 34.50
CA ASN A 430 4.29 43.33 35.14
C ASN A 430 5.37 43.15 34.06
N ASN A 431 6.06 44.25 33.76
CA ASN A 431 7.08 44.41 32.71
C ASN A 431 8.36 43.56 32.85
N ASN A 432 8.37 42.49 33.68
CA ASN A 432 9.59 41.77 34.02
C ASN A 432 9.69 40.32 33.50
N SER A 433 8.73 39.82 32.72
CA SER A 433 8.85 38.51 32.05
C SER A 433 9.14 38.69 30.56
N ASN A 434 10.36 39.11 30.23
CA ASN A 434 10.80 39.40 28.86
C ASN A 434 11.00 38.15 27.97
N ASP A 435 10.84 36.91 28.45
CA ASP A 435 11.55 35.80 27.82
C ASP A 435 10.74 34.58 27.35
N ASP A 436 9.40 34.61 27.36
CA ASP A 436 8.65 33.47 26.78
C ASP A 436 7.31 33.90 26.17
N LYS A 437 7.36 34.82 25.20
CA LYS A 437 6.23 34.99 24.28
C LYS A 437 5.96 33.62 23.64
N SER A 438 4.73 33.10 23.75
CA SER A 438 4.41 31.73 23.34
C SER A 438 4.92 31.46 21.91
N ARG A 439 5.85 30.51 21.78
CA ARG A 439 6.45 30.13 20.49
C ARG A 439 5.44 29.50 19.53
N TYR A 440 4.23 29.23 20.00
CA TYR A 440 3.12 28.79 19.19
C TYR A 440 1.80 29.46 19.58
N ASN A 441 0.87 29.54 18.63
CA ASN A 441 -0.49 30.01 18.84
C ASN A 441 -1.53 29.04 18.25
N VAL A 442 -2.78 29.14 18.74
CA VAL A 442 -3.93 28.42 18.20
C VAL A 442 -4.95 29.44 17.69
N ASP A 443 -5.27 29.39 16.40
CA ASP A 443 -6.17 30.32 15.72
C ASP A 443 -7.44 29.60 15.26
N LEU A 444 -8.52 29.78 16.02
CA LEU A 444 -9.84 29.25 15.68
C LEU A 444 -10.58 30.27 14.80
N ILE A 445 -10.71 29.94 13.51
CA ILE A 445 -11.35 30.80 12.52
C ILE A 445 -12.81 31.06 12.91
N GLN A 446 -13.17 32.34 12.96
CA GLN A 446 -14.55 32.80 13.16
C GLN A 446 -15.22 33.02 11.80
N CYS A 447 -16.50 32.70 11.72
CA CYS A 447 -17.26 32.94 10.50
C CYS A 447 -17.79 34.39 10.48
N PRO A 448 -18.04 34.97 9.30
CA PRO A 448 -18.63 36.31 9.21
C PRO A 448 -20.00 36.39 9.89
N PRO A 449 -20.40 37.57 10.40
CA PRO A 449 -21.75 37.81 10.87
C PRO A 449 -22.81 37.43 9.80
N PRO A 450 -23.99 36.94 10.21
CA PRO A 450 -24.48 36.83 11.58
C PRO A 450 -24.01 35.57 12.34
N ASN A 451 -23.21 34.70 11.71
CA ASN A 451 -22.93 33.36 12.23
C ASN A 451 -21.49 33.25 12.75
N THR A 452 -21.12 34.05 13.74
CA THR A 452 -19.75 34.08 14.27
C THR A 452 -19.23 32.72 14.72
N ASN A 453 -20.12 31.85 15.21
CA ASN A 453 -19.80 30.50 15.67
C ASN A 453 -19.77 29.41 14.58
N CYS A 454 -19.83 29.76 13.29
CA CYS A 454 -19.78 28.79 12.19
C CYS A 454 -20.82 27.66 12.27
N LYS A 455 -22.02 27.93 12.79
CA LYS A 455 -23.17 27.01 12.77
C LYS A 455 -23.87 27.07 11.43
N LEU A 456 -23.22 26.59 10.37
CA LEU A 456 -23.65 26.72 8.98
C LEU A 456 -24.88 25.87 8.63
N ASN A 457 -25.28 24.94 9.51
CA ASN A 457 -26.35 23.96 9.30
C ASN A 457 -26.12 23.10 8.05
N ILE A 458 -24.85 22.79 7.75
CA ILE A 458 -24.48 21.98 6.59
C ILE A 458 -24.56 20.51 6.97
N ILE A 459 -25.47 19.79 6.29
CA ILE A 459 -25.63 18.34 6.46
C ILE A 459 -24.34 17.66 6.00
N ASP A 460 -23.85 16.71 6.79
CA ASP A 460 -22.69 15.91 6.42
C ASP A 460 -22.92 15.20 5.07
N ARG A 461 -21.89 15.17 4.22
CA ARG A 461 -21.95 14.51 2.91
C ARG A 461 -22.38 13.05 3.01
N ASN A 462 -21.97 12.38 4.10
CA ASN A 462 -22.34 11.00 4.35
C ASN A 462 -23.82 10.89 4.73
N ASP A 463 -24.45 11.94 5.23
CA ASP A 463 -25.84 11.93 5.70
C ASP A 463 -26.86 12.36 4.65
N VAL A 464 -26.41 13.10 3.64
CA VAL A 464 -27.14 13.30 2.38
C VAL A 464 -27.29 11.97 1.61
N TYR A 465 -26.47 10.98 1.96
CA TYR A 465 -26.44 9.69 1.31
C TYR A 465 -27.76 8.94 1.44
N GLY A 466 -28.51 8.93 0.35
CA GLY A 466 -29.79 8.26 0.19
C GLY A 466 -30.30 8.46 -1.24
N GLY A 467 -31.21 7.59 -1.69
CA GLY A 467 -31.63 7.51 -3.10
C GLY A 467 -32.26 8.78 -3.71
N LYS A 468 -32.47 9.85 -2.92
CA LYS A 468 -33.10 11.09 -3.36
C LYS A 468 -32.17 12.05 -4.10
N ASN A 469 -30.84 11.99 -3.90
CA ASN A 469 -29.90 12.89 -4.58
C ASN A 469 -28.64 12.17 -5.08
N LYS A 470 -28.77 11.47 -6.22
CA LYS A 470 -27.69 10.71 -6.86
C LYS A 470 -26.49 11.56 -7.30
N THR A 471 -26.70 12.87 -7.46
CA THR A 471 -25.73 13.87 -7.89
C THR A 471 -25.15 14.69 -6.73
N SER A 472 -25.42 14.29 -5.49
CA SER A 472 -24.79 14.93 -4.33
C SER A 472 -23.27 14.79 -4.42
N SER A 473 -22.57 15.91 -4.17
CA SER A 473 -21.12 15.99 -4.24
C SER A 473 -20.46 14.88 -3.41
N GLY A 474 -19.51 14.18 -4.05
CA GLY A 474 -18.62 13.18 -3.47
C GLY A 474 -17.97 13.69 -2.18
N VAL A 475 -17.47 14.91 -2.27
CA VAL A 475 -16.70 15.54 -1.20
C VAL A 475 -17.55 16.47 -0.32
N GLY A 476 -18.76 16.81 -0.74
CA GLY A 476 -19.60 17.79 -0.06
C GLY A 476 -19.03 19.20 -0.20
N LYS A 477 -18.92 19.91 0.93
CA LYS A 477 -18.42 21.28 1.05
C LYS A 477 -16.97 21.38 1.54
N LEU A 478 -16.24 20.26 1.63
CA LEU A 478 -14.87 20.26 2.14
C LEU A 478 -13.93 21.17 1.35
N GLY A 479 -14.03 21.19 0.02
CA GLY A 479 -13.22 22.08 -0.81
C GLY A 479 -13.43 23.56 -0.47
N ASP A 480 -14.68 23.96 -0.23
CA ASP A 480 -15.02 25.34 0.15
C ASP A 480 -14.42 25.68 1.53
N PHE A 481 -14.53 24.77 2.50
CA PHE A 481 -13.97 24.98 3.84
C PHE A 481 -12.44 25.04 3.85
N ARG A 482 -11.76 24.16 3.09
CA ARG A 482 -10.30 24.21 2.94
C ARG A 482 -9.86 25.49 2.24
N GLN A 483 -10.65 25.99 1.28
CA GLN A 483 -10.38 27.29 0.66
C GLN A 483 -10.48 28.43 1.67
N THR A 484 -11.52 28.45 2.51
CA THR A 484 -11.65 29.46 3.59
C THR A 484 -10.42 29.49 4.50
N VAL A 485 -9.91 28.32 4.89
CA VAL A 485 -8.70 28.20 5.70
C VAL A 485 -7.48 28.72 4.93
N LEU A 486 -7.33 28.33 3.66
CA LEU A 486 -6.23 28.78 2.82
C LEU A 486 -6.20 30.30 2.66
N ASP A 487 -7.35 30.90 2.35
CA ASP A 487 -7.49 32.35 2.17
C ASP A 487 -7.11 33.10 3.46
N HIS A 488 -7.57 32.60 4.61
CA HIS A 488 -7.21 33.12 5.93
C HIS A 488 -5.70 33.02 6.19
N ILE A 489 -5.06 31.91 5.81
CA ILE A 489 -3.62 31.70 5.99
C ILE A 489 -2.81 32.65 5.11
N VAL A 490 -3.17 32.75 3.82
CA VAL A 490 -2.49 33.64 2.87
C VAL A 490 -2.59 35.09 3.32
N GLN A 491 -3.72 35.51 3.87
CA GLN A 491 -3.95 36.86 4.37
C GLN A 491 -3.19 37.18 5.67
N ASN A 492 -3.20 36.27 6.65
CA ASN A 492 -2.76 36.57 8.02
C ASN A 492 -1.37 36.04 8.38
N TYR A 493 -0.83 35.11 7.59
CA TYR A 493 0.42 34.40 7.90
C TYR A 493 1.49 34.63 6.83
N GLY A 494 1.56 35.85 6.28
CA GLY A 494 2.43 36.22 5.16
C GLY A 494 3.93 36.00 5.37
N THR A 495 4.39 35.94 6.62
CA THR A 495 5.82 35.69 6.93
C THR A 495 6.18 34.22 6.98
N TYR A 496 5.22 33.31 7.14
CA TYR A 496 5.49 31.89 7.36
C TYR A 496 6.06 31.24 6.09
N SER A 497 6.94 30.26 6.27
CA SER A 497 7.63 29.57 5.17
C SER A 497 6.79 28.41 4.63
N HIS A 498 6.13 27.65 5.51
CA HIS A 498 5.41 26.44 5.17
C HIS A 498 4.02 26.38 5.79
N MET A 499 3.12 25.70 5.09
CA MET A 499 1.81 25.29 5.56
C MET A 499 1.73 23.76 5.54
N ILE A 500 1.30 23.15 6.64
CA ILE A 500 1.02 21.72 6.74
C ILE A 500 -0.50 21.56 6.85
N VAL A 501 -1.11 20.85 5.91
CA VAL A 501 -2.53 20.46 6.00
C VAL A 501 -2.61 19.11 6.71
N LEU A 502 -3.44 19.01 7.75
CA LEU A 502 -3.61 17.83 8.58
C LEU A 502 -5.10 17.45 8.70
N ASP A 503 -5.42 16.18 8.49
CA ASP A 503 -6.67 15.59 8.94
C ASP A 503 -6.57 15.25 10.44
N VAL A 504 -7.49 15.79 11.23
CA VAL A 504 -7.44 15.77 12.70
C VAL A 504 -7.99 14.50 13.34
N ASP A 505 -8.72 13.69 12.57
CA ASP A 505 -9.36 12.47 13.04
C ASP A 505 -8.42 11.25 13.06
N LEU A 506 -7.18 11.40 12.56
CA LEU A 506 -6.18 10.32 12.46
C LEU A 506 -5.77 9.74 13.82
N GLY A 507 -5.63 10.57 14.86
CA GLY A 507 -5.34 10.13 16.23
C GLY A 507 -4.02 9.35 16.39
N VAL A 508 -3.01 9.68 15.58
CA VAL A 508 -1.67 9.08 15.57
C VAL A 508 -0.59 10.16 15.56
N SER A 509 0.66 9.79 15.84
CA SER A 509 1.82 10.69 15.82
C SER A 509 2.03 11.32 14.44
N VAL A 510 2.35 12.63 14.41
CA VAL A 510 2.73 13.37 13.18
C VAL A 510 4.19 13.17 12.75
N SER A 511 4.96 12.37 13.51
CA SER A 511 6.35 12.03 13.24
C SER A 511 7.28 13.26 13.14
N PRO A 512 7.68 13.88 14.27
CA PRO A 512 8.52 15.08 14.27
C PRO A 512 9.82 14.93 13.47
N LEU A 513 10.50 13.79 13.56
CA LEU A 513 11.72 13.56 12.76
C LEU A 513 11.41 13.34 11.27
N GLY A 514 10.22 12.83 10.93
CA GLY A 514 9.77 12.75 9.55
C GLY A 514 9.54 14.13 8.92
N ILE A 515 9.02 15.09 9.70
CA ILE A 515 8.89 16.50 9.31
C ILE A 515 10.29 17.11 9.10
N LEU A 516 11.21 16.97 10.06
CA LEU A 516 12.58 17.47 9.93
C LEU A 516 13.29 16.84 8.73
N HIS A 517 13.21 15.52 8.55
CA HIS A 517 13.79 14.86 7.40
C HIS A 517 13.22 15.42 6.07
N THR A 518 11.93 15.71 6.02
CA THR A 518 11.31 16.32 4.85
C THR A 518 11.90 17.71 4.56
N LEU A 519 11.99 18.57 5.57
CA LEU A 519 12.63 19.89 5.46
C LEU A 519 14.13 19.78 5.08
N GLY A 520 14.82 18.75 5.55
CA GLY A 520 16.23 18.52 5.25
C GLY A 520 16.51 18.07 3.81
N LEU A 521 15.66 17.20 3.25
CA LEU A 521 15.72 16.82 1.84
C LEU A 521 15.49 18.03 0.92
N MET A 522 14.58 18.89 1.36
CA MET A 522 14.23 20.14 0.73
C MET A 522 15.43 21.11 0.71
N SER A 523 16.26 21.11 1.76
CA SER A 523 17.45 21.97 1.88
C SER A 523 18.68 21.49 1.08
N GLU A 524 18.93 20.18 0.95
CA GLU A 524 20.19 19.61 0.40
C GLU A 524 20.48 19.96 -1.06
N LYS A 525 19.46 20.15 -1.90
CA LYS A 525 19.66 20.39 -3.34
C LYS A 525 19.92 21.86 -3.71
N SER A 526 20.22 22.71 -2.74
CA SER A 526 20.64 24.10 -2.97
C SER A 526 22.10 24.14 -3.45
N GLY A 527 22.37 23.74 -4.69
CA GLY A 527 22.54 24.69 -5.79
C GLY A 527 21.30 25.47 -6.25
N ASP A 528 20.10 24.87 -6.22
CA ASP A 528 18.83 25.53 -6.58
C ASP A 528 17.62 24.96 -5.77
N SER A 529 17.06 25.81 -4.90
CA SER A 529 15.67 25.95 -4.39
C SER A 529 14.66 24.79 -4.23
N LEU A 530 15.04 23.51 -4.08
CA LEU A 530 14.03 22.45 -3.90
C LEU A 530 13.08 22.61 -2.69
N ALA A 531 13.49 23.31 -1.63
CA ALA A 531 12.67 23.54 -0.45
C ALA A 531 11.45 24.42 -0.68
N GLU A 532 11.48 25.26 -1.70
CA GLU A 532 10.40 26.22 -1.93
C GLU A 532 9.47 25.78 -3.06
N GLU A 533 9.85 24.73 -3.79
CA GLU A 533 9.19 24.32 -5.03
C GLU A 533 8.29 23.09 -4.90
N TYR A 534 8.56 22.18 -3.96
CA TYR A 534 7.89 20.88 -3.92
C TYR A 534 6.86 20.78 -2.80
N VAL A 535 5.65 20.37 -3.17
CA VAL A 535 4.65 19.86 -2.21
C VAL A 535 5.05 18.46 -1.80
N VAL A 536 5.07 18.18 -0.49
CA VAL A 536 5.48 16.88 0.06
C VAL A 536 4.35 16.28 0.88
N ALA A 537 3.83 15.13 0.45
CA ALA A 537 2.94 14.31 1.28
C ALA A 537 3.75 13.33 2.15
N SER A 538 3.20 13.05 3.33
CA SER A 538 3.61 11.87 4.10
C SER A 538 3.30 10.58 3.35
N ALA A 539 3.91 9.47 3.77
CA ALA A 539 3.55 8.11 3.38
C ALA A 539 2.63 7.47 4.44
N ALA A 540 1.66 8.21 4.98
CA ALA A 540 0.75 7.61 5.96
C ALA A 540 -0.08 6.50 5.33
N THR A 541 -0.18 5.37 6.03
CA THR A 541 -0.92 4.20 5.56
C THR A 541 -2.05 3.84 6.50
N GLN A 542 -3.09 3.23 5.92
CA GLN A 542 -4.15 2.61 6.69
C GLN A 542 -4.36 1.18 6.18
N VAL A 543 -4.73 0.29 7.07
CA VAL A 543 -5.01 -1.09 6.69
C VAL A 543 -6.34 -1.16 5.94
N TRP A 544 -6.33 -1.81 4.77
CA TRP A 544 -7.52 -1.92 3.94
C TRP A 544 -8.51 -2.97 4.51
N PRO A 545 -9.80 -2.63 4.69
CA PRO A 545 -10.81 -3.59 5.12
C PRO A 545 -10.91 -4.80 4.17
N GLY A 546 -11.13 -5.99 4.72
CA GLY A 546 -11.20 -7.26 3.99
C GLY A 546 -9.86 -7.92 3.71
N THR A 547 -8.75 -7.20 3.89
CA THR A 547 -7.41 -7.68 3.49
C THR A 547 -6.68 -8.41 4.58
N PHE A 548 -7.31 -8.56 5.74
CA PHE A 548 -6.71 -9.22 6.89
C PHE A 548 -5.37 -8.62 7.35
N GLY A 549 -5.14 -7.31 7.13
CA GLY A 549 -3.86 -6.69 7.49
C GLY A 549 -2.82 -6.67 6.38
N THR A 550 -3.09 -7.35 5.28
CA THR A 550 -2.03 -7.65 4.30
C THR A 550 -1.84 -6.57 3.23
N VAL A 551 -2.78 -5.63 3.13
CA VAL A 551 -2.69 -4.49 2.22
C VAL A 551 -2.91 -3.22 3.03
N ALA A 552 -1.94 -2.32 2.99
CA ALA A 552 -1.97 -1.04 3.67
C ALA A 552 -1.72 0.09 2.67
N PRO A 553 -2.73 0.50 1.87
CA PRO A 553 -2.58 1.63 0.98
C PRO A 553 -2.44 2.94 1.78
N PRO A 554 -2.09 4.05 1.11
CA PRO A 554 -2.12 5.36 1.72
C PRO A 554 -3.53 5.72 2.24
N TYR A 555 -3.58 6.52 3.32
CA TYR A 555 -4.81 6.92 4.01
C TYR A 555 -5.94 7.37 3.07
N ASP A 556 -5.77 8.47 2.34
CA ASP A 556 -6.75 8.93 1.37
C ASP A 556 -6.28 8.62 -0.05
N LEU A 557 -6.40 7.34 -0.41
CA LEU A 557 -6.09 6.87 -1.75
C LEU A 557 -6.88 7.58 -2.85
N SER A 558 -8.03 8.18 -2.52
CA SER A 558 -8.84 8.90 -3.49
C SER A 558 -8.16 10.19 -3.92
N ALA A 559 -7.30 10.76 -3.08
CA ALA A 559 -6.44 11.90 -3.41
C ALA A 559 -5.18 11.50 -4.19
N PHE A 560 -4.83 10.21 -4.26
CA PHE A 560 -3.62 9.76 -4.94
C PHE A 560 -3.77 9.76 -6.46
N ARG A 561 -2.84 10.39 -7.17
CA ARG A 561 -2.73 10.33 -8.63
C ARG A 561 -1.27 10.09 -9.00
N PRO A 562 -0.94 8.94 -9.64
CA PRO A 562 0.44 8.68 -10.04
C PRO A 562 0.88 9.69 -11.10
N LYS A 563 2.19 9.97 -11.16
CA LYS A 563 2.77 10.77 -12.24
C LYS A 563 2.47 10.08 -13.59
N PRO A 564 1.91 10.79 -14.58
CA PRO A 564 1.72 10.27 -15.93
C PRO A 564 3.04 9.79 -16.53
N THR A 565 3.08 8.53 -16.99
CA THR A 565 4.18 8.00 -17.80
C THR A 565 3.61 7.25 -19.00
N SER A 566 4.45 7.00 -20.02
CA SER A 566 4.06 6.12 -21.12
C SER A 566 3.71 4.71 -20.62
N ALA A 567 4.47 4.20 -19.66
CA ALA A 567 4.29 2.88 -19.08
C ALA A 567 2.95 2.69 -18.35
N ASN A 568 2.42 3.72 -17.67
CA ASN A 568 1.14 3.63 -16.96
C ASN A 568 -0.07 4.13 -17.76
N LEU A 569 0.10 4.57 -19.02
CA LEU A 569 -0.97 5.15 -19.83
C LEU A 569 -2.15 4.18 -20.02
N LYS A 570 -1.86 2.91 -20.31
CA LYS A 570 -2.89 1.87 -20.48
C LYS A 570 -3.68 1.65 -19.19
N VAL A 571 -2.99 1.47 -18.07
CA VAL A 571 -3.60 1.22 -16.74
C VAL A 571 -4.47 2.41 -16.32
N ARG A 572 -4.02 3.64 -16.56
CA ARG A 572 -4.79 4.86 -16.31
C ARG A 572 -6.01 4.97 -17.23
N THR A 573 -5.90 4.52 -18.48
CA THR A 573 -7.04 4.49 -19.41
C THR A 573 -8.10 3.50 -18.93
N LEU A 574 -7.69 2.31 -18.48
CA LEU A 574 -8.59 1.31 -17.88
C LEU A 574 -9.23 1.84 -16.59
N GLN A 575 -8.46 2.51 -15.72
CA GLN A 575 -8.99 3.16 -14.50
C GLN A 575 -10.06 4.20 -14.85
N ARG A 576 -9.81 5.05 -15.85
CA ARG A 576 -10.80 6.04 -16.32
C ARG A 576 -12.07 5.37 -16.82
N GLN A 577 -11.94 4.36 -17.69
CA GLN A 577 -13.09 3.61 -18.21
C GLN A 577 -13.92 2.95 -17.10
N PHE A 578 -13.25 2.42 -16.07
CA PHE A 578 -13.90 1.84 -14.89
C PHE A 578 -14.67 2.88 -14.08
N CYS A 579 -14.10 4.07 -13.88
CA CYS A 579 -14.80 5.19 -13.24
C CYS A 579 -15.96 5.74 -14.10
N GLU A 580 -15.83 5.69 -15.43
CA GLU A 580 -16.84 6.14 -16.40
C GLU A 580 -18.00 5.16 -16.62
N MET A 581 -18.04 4.03 -15.90
CA MET A 581 -19.21 3.14 -15.87
C MET A 581 -20.51 3.85 -15.44
N MET A 582 -20.38 4.99 -14.74
CA MET A 582 -21.49 5.87 -14.40
C MET A 582 -21.26 7.29 -14.97
N PRO A 583 -22.33 8.02 -15.30
CA PRO A 583 -22.22 9.37 -15.88
C PRO A 583 -21.56 10.37 -14.90
N PRO A 584 -21.05 11.51 -15.41
CA PRO A 584 -20.56 12.60 -14.57
C PRO A 584 -21.59 12.98 -13.49
N GLY A 585 -21.09 13.23 -12.28
CA GLY A 585 -21.90 13.62 -11.13
C GLY A 585 -22.42 12.44 -10.31
N ASP A 586 -22.39 11.21 -10.82
CA ASP A 586 -22.76 10.04 -10.03
C ASP A 586 -21.70 9.74 -8.97
N ARG A 587 -22.15 9.47 -7.74
CA ARG A 587 -21.30 9.10 -6.60
C ARG A 587 -20.32 7.95 -6.85
N TRP A 588 -20.63 7.04 -7.78
CA TRP A 588 -19.68 6.01 -8.21
C TRP A 588 -18.33 6.59 -8.62
N ARG A 589 -18.29 7.77 -9.25
CA ARG A 589 -17.03 8.41 -9.67
C ARG A 589 -16.12 8.80 -8.52
N ASN A 590 -16.68 9.00 -7.33
CA ASN A 590 -15.91 9.21 -6.10
C ASN A 590 -15.43 7.86 -5.52
N MET A 591 -16.29 6.84 -5.55
CA MET A 591 -15.99 5.52 -4.99
C MET A 591 -15.09 4.64 -5.89
N CYS A 592 -15.05 4.93 -7.19
CA CYS A 592 -14.37 4.08 -8.17
C CYS A 592 -12.86 4.00 -7.90
N ASP A 593 -12.23 5.06 -7.37
CA ASP A 593 -10.81 5.05 -7.03
C ASP A 593 -10.49 3.99 -5.96
N ALA A 594 -11.37 3.84 -4.96
CA ALA A 594 -11.26 2.83 -3.91
C ALA A 594 -11.57 1.40 -4.40
N ALA A 595 -12.45 1.26 -5.38
CA ALA A 595 -12.86 -0.03 -5.93
C ALA A 595 -12.01 -0.49 -7.14
N SER A 596 -11.11 0.36 -7.64
CA SER A 596 -10.38 0.12 -8.87
C SER A 596 -9.09 -0.66 -8.60
N PRO A 597 -8.94 -1.90 -9.12
CA PRO A 597 -7.68 -2.62 -9.01
C PRO A 597 -6.56 -1.91 -9.80
N MET A 598 -6.89 -1.19 -10.87
CA MET A 598 -5.92 -0.39 -11.63
C MET A 598 -5.33 0.73 -10.76
N GLN A 599 -6.18 1.46 -10.04
CA GLN A 599 -5.74 2.52 -9.13
C GLN A 599 -4.93 1.95 -7.96
N LEU A 600 -5.43 0.87 -7.34
CA LEU A 600 -4.72 0.19 -6.24
C LEU A 600 -3.35 -0.30 -6.68
N PHE A 601 -3.22 -0.90 -7.87
CA PHE A 601 -1.93 -1.32 -8.41
C PHE A 601 -0.95 -0.14 -8.55
N MET A 602 -1.37 0.96 -9.15
CA MET A 602 -0.49 2.13 -9.35
C MET A 602 -0.04 2.73 -8.00
N ILE A 603 -0.92 2.73 -7.00
CA ILE A 603 -0.60 3.15 -5.64
C ILE A 603 0.44 2.21 -5.03
N LEU A 604 0.18 0.90 -5.03
CA LEU A 604 1.05 -0.08 -4.40
C LEU A 604 2.42 -0.10 -5.06
N LYS A 605 2.49 -0.06 -6.39
CA LYS A 605 3.75 0.02 -7.14
C LYS A 605 4.56 1.26 -6.76
N ASN A 606 3.93 2.44 -6.72
CA ASN A 606 4.64 3.67 -6.39
C ASN A 606 5.12 3.72 -4.93
N ASN A 607 4.35 3.13 -4.01
CA ASN A 607 4.68 3.09 -2.58
C ASN A 607 5.60 1.91 -2.19
N ASP A 608 6.02 1.09 -3.15
CA ASP A 608 6.82 -0.09 -2.87
C ASP A 608 8.32 0.24 -2.82
N PRO A 609 9.02 -0.05 -1.70
CA PRO A 609 10.43 0.28 -1.53
C PRO A 609 11.36 -0.30 -2.58
N MET A 610 10.98 -1.38 -3.29
CA MET A 610 11.79 -1.92 -4.38
C MET A 610 11.84 -0.99 -5.59
N TYR A 611 10.85 -0.12 -5.79
CA TYR A 611 10.79 0.79 -6.93
C TYR A 611 11.39 2.16 -6.64
N HIS A 612 11.30 2.64 -5.40
CA HIS A 612 11.81 3.97 -5.02
C HIS A 612 13.04 3.91 -4.07
N HIS A 613 13.47 2.73 -3.64
CA HIS A 613 14.64 2.51 -2.78
C HIS A 613 14.63 3.35 -1.49
N GLY A 614 13.46 3.56 -0.90
CA GLY A 614 13.31 4.40 0.30
C GLY A 614 13.48 5.90 0.05
N ARG A 615 13.64 6.34 -1.20
CA ARG A 615 13.70 7.76 -1.58
C ARG A 615 12.30 8.33 -1.83
N PRO A 616 12.12 9.66 -1.75
CA PRO A 616 10.89 10.30 -2.18
C PRO A 616 10.56 9.97 -3.64
N TYR A 617 9.27 9.82 -3.93
CA TYR A 617 8.81 9.51 -5.29
C TYR A 617 7.74 10.48 -5.76
N GLU A 618 7.78 10.80 -7.05
CA GLU A 618 6.90 11.81 -7.64
C GLU A 618 5.48 11.29 -7.91
N VAL A 619 4.52 12.18 -7.69
CA VAL A 619 3.10 11.97 -7.91
C VAL A 619 2.49 13.24 -8.49
N LYS A 620 1.31 13.10 -9.11
CA LYS A 620 0.53 14.26 -9.56
C LYS A 620 -0.30 14.86 -8.42
N SER A 621 -0.65 14.03 -7.44
CA SER A 621 -1.41 14.41 -6.26
C SER A 621 -1.28 13.27 -5.25
N ALA A 622 -1.13 13.59 -3.97
CA ALA A 622 -1.32 12.66 -2.87
C ALA A 622 -1.74 13.45 -1.64
N PHE A 623 -2.70 12.95 -0.88
CA PHE A 623 -2.96 13.49 0.44
C PHE A 623 -3.12 12.30 1.35
N ASN A 624 -2.09 12.01 2.13
CA ASN A 624 -2.08 10.83 2.98
C ASN A 624 -2.34 11.25 4.43
N GLY A 625 -3.38 12.06 4.64
CA GLY A 625 -3.75 12.61 5.94
C GLY A 625 -2.91 13.79 6.41
N ILE A 626 -1.64 13.90 6.00
CA ILE A 626 -0.79 15.08 6.25
C ILE A 626 0.07 15.41 5.02
N THR A 627 0.16 16.68 4.66
CA THR A 627 0.92 17.20 3.50
C THR A 627 1.49 18.58 3.80
N MET A 628 2.74 18.81 3.42
CA MET A 628 3.48 20.06 3.59
C MET A 628 3.55 20.81 2.26
N TYR A 629 3.26 22.11 2.31
CA TYR A 629 3.23 23.03 1.18
C TYR A 629 4.13 24.22 1.47
N PRO A 630 5.06 24.57 0.57
CA PRO A 630 5.74 25.85 0.64
C PRO A 630 4.73 26.99 0.45
N LEU A 631 4.69 27.94 1.39
CA LEU A 631 3.78 29.09 1.28
C LEU A 631 4.23 30.08 0.21
N GLY A 632 5.53 30.15 -0.10
CA GLY A 632 6.06 30.90 -1.24
C GLY A 632 5.37 30.50 -2.55
N LEU A 633 5.34 29.19 -2.81
CA LEU A 633 4.66 28.61 -3.97
C LEU A 633 3.16 28.96 -4.03
N ILE A 634 2.44 28.79 -2.91
CA ILE A 634 1.00 29.11 -2.86
C ILE A 634 0.76 30.60 -3.17
N ARG A 635 1.56 31.50 -2.59
CA ARG A 635 1.44 32.94 -2.80
C ARG A 635 1.77 33.34 -4.23
N GLU A 636 2.79 32.74 -4.83
CA GLU A 636 3.16 32.95 -6.24
C GLU A 636 2.00 32.59 -7.18
N ARG A 637 1.31 31.48 -6.89
CA ARG A 637 0.12 31.07 -7.65
C ARG A 637 -1.09 31.99 -7.42
N GLY A 638 -1.14 32.68 -6.27
CA GLY A 638 -2.21 33.62 -5.92
C GLY A 638 -3.60 33.00 -6.02
N MET A 639 -4.52 33.68 -6.70
CA MET A 639 -5.89 33.20 -6.94
C MET A 639 -5.98 31.87 -7.71
N GLY A 640 -4.88 31.44 -8.33
CA GLY A 640 -4.78 30.15 -8.99
C GLY A 640 -4.74 28.97 -8.02
N ALA A 641 -4.23 29.16 -6.80
CA ALA A 641 -4.14 28.11 -5.78
C ALA A 641 -5.52 27.84 -5.16
N LYS A 642 -6.25 26.86 -5.71
CA LYS A 642 -7.66 26.65 -5.37
C LYS A 642 -8.04 25.18 -5.16
N TYR A 643 -8.70 24.89 -4.04
CA TYR A 643 -9.35 23.60 -3.82
C TYR A 643 -10.53 23.41 -4.78
N SER A 644 -10.64 22.21 -5.37
CA SER A 644 -11.71 21.92 -6.33
C SER A 644 -12.14 20.47 -6.30
N ALA A 645 -13.45 20.23 -6.25
CA ALA A 645 -14.07 18.92 -6.36
C ALA A 645 -14.17 18.41 -7.82
N GLY A 646 -13.50 19.08 -8.76
CA GLY A 646 -13.62 18.81 -10.19
C GLY A 646 -14.95 19.29 -10.79
N LYS A 647 -15.08 19.17 -12.11
CA LYS A 647 -16.27 19.65 -12.86
C LYS A 647 -17.56 18.93 -12.49
N ASP A 648 -17.46 17.70 -11.98
CA ASP A 648 -18.60 16.86 -11.63
C ASP A 648 -18.84 16.73 -10.12
N GLY A 649 -18.01 17.40 -9.30
CA GLY A 649 -18.13 17.40 -7.85
C GLY A 649 -17.82 16.06 -7.17
N GLN A 650 -17.20 15.10 -7.88
CA GLN A 650 -16.91 13.76 -7.35
C GLN A 650 -15.43 13.53 -7.04
N GLN A 651 -14.55 14.43 -7.47
CA GLN A 651 -13.11 14.35 -7.25
C GLN A 651 -12.76 14.80 -5.82
N CYS A 652 -11.77 14.15 -5.19
CA CYS A 652 -11.17 14.63 -3.94
C CYS A 652 -10.64 16.06 -4.11
N GLU A 653 -10.97 16.97 -3.18
CA GLU A 653 -10.66 18.39 -3.29
C GLU A 653 -9.15 18.67 -3.34
N HIS A 654 -8.35 17.81 -2.70
CA HIS A 654 -6.89 17.86 -2.70
C HIS A 654 -6.30 17.71 -4.09
N ILE A 655 -6.91 16.89 -4.96
CA ILE A 655 -6.42 16.76 -6.33
C ILE A 655 -6.61 18.07 -7.08
N GLY A 656 -7.76 18.73 -6.91
CA GLY A 656 -8.00 20.05 -7.48
C GLY A 656 -6.92 21.06 -7.05
N PHE A 657 -6.61 21.08 -5.75
CA PHE A 657 -5.58 21.95 -5.20
C PHE A 657 -4.19 21.66 -5.76
N HIS A 658 -3.73 20.40 -5.73
CA HIS A 658 -2.43 20.02 -6.28
C HIS A 658 -2.29 20.35 -7.77
N LEU A 659 -3.33 20.08 -8.56
CA LEU A 659 -3.34 20.42 -9.98
C LEU A 659 -3.28 21.93 -10.22
N SER A 660 -3.84 22.73 -9.32
CA SER A 660 -3.84 24.18 -9.40
C SER A 660 -2.47 24.80 -9.13
N LEU A 661 -1.63 24.10 -8.36
CA LEU A 661 -0.26 24.51 -8.08
C LEU A 661 0.70 24.23 -9.24
N ARG A 662 0.29 23.50 -10.30
CA ARG A 662 1.08 23.18 -11.52
C ARG A 662 2.42 22.46 -11.32
N ASP A 663 2.85 22.23 -10.08
CA ASP A 663 4.17 21.67 -9.76
C ASP A 663 4.17 20.17 -9.49
N THR A 664 5.38 19.61 -9.49
CA THR A 664 5.64 18.22 -9.13
C THR A 664 5.52 18.04 -7.63
N MET A 665 4.65 17.13 -7.23
CA MET A 665 4.48 16.71 -5.85
C MET A 665 5.27 15.44 -5.59
N VAL A 666 5.79 15.27 -4.37
CA VAL A 666 6.44 14.02 -3.95
C VAL A 666 5.77 13.44 -2.72
N VAL A 667 5.91 12.12 -2.55
CA VAL A 667 5.62 11.44 -1.29
C VAL A 667 6.94 11.06 -0.64
N ASN A 668 7.13 11.45 0.63
CA ASN A 668 8.31 11.06 1.40
C ASN A 668 8.04 9.76 2.18
N PRO A 669 8.63 8.61 1.81
CA PRO A 669 8.44 7.34 2.51
C PRO A 669 9.03 7.34 3.93
N LYS A 670 9.93 8.28 4.25
CA LYS A 670 10.51 8.49 5.58
C LYS A 670 9.68 9.39 6.48
N TRP A 671 8.63 10.00 5.95
CA TRP A 671 7.60 10.68 6.75
C TRP A 671 6.36 9.81 6.80
N LYS A 672 6.38 8.79 7.65
CA LYS A 672 5.34 7.75 7.73
C LYS A 672 4.48 7.92 8.98
N MET A 673 3.21 7.54 8.87
CA MET A 673 2.29 7.37 9.98
C MET A 673 1.40 6.16 9.70
N ASN A 674 1.22 5.26 10.67
CA ASN A 674 0.32 4.12 10.52
C ASN A 674 -0.94 4.38 11.32
N LEU A 675 -2.09 4.36 10.67
CA LEU A 675 -3.35 4.62 11.34
C LEU A 675 -3.75 3.49 12.29
N LYS A 676 -4.45 3.87 13.36
CA LYS A 676 -5.13 2.96 14.28
C LYS A 676 -6.08 2.06 13.51
N VAL A 677 -5.84 0.77 13.62
CA VAL A 677 -6.60 -0.27 12.93
C VAL A 677 -8.08 -0.29 13.37
N ASN A 678 -8.34 0.03 14.64
CA ASN A 678 -9.68 0.18 15.21
C ASN A 678 -10.33 1.56 15.00
N LYS A 679 -9.60 2.50 14.39
CA LYS A 679 -10.08 3.83 14.01
C LYS A 679 -9.58 4.13 12.59
N PRO A 680 -10.04 3.34 11.58
CA PRO A 680 -9.63 3.55 10.21
C PRO A 680 -10.10 4.92 9.73
N GLY A 681 -9.45 5.40 8.67
CA GLY A 681 -9.78 6.66 8.06
C GLY A 681 -11.18 6.72 7.49
N GLY A 682 -11.76 7.92 7.59
CA GLY A 682 -13.07 8.20 7.03
C GLY A 682 -14.22 7.55 7.79
N PRO A 683 -15.42 7.55 7.17
CA PRO A 683 -16.63 7.11 7.83
C PRO A 683 -16.59 5.60 8.09
N ASN A 684 -16.87 5.20 9.34
CA ASN A 684 -16.93 3.80 9.76
C ASN A 684 -18.24 3.51 10.53
N GLY A 685 -18.49 2.24 10.83
CA GLY A 685 -19.67 1.80 11.56
C GLY A 685 -20.77 1.20 10.68
N LEU A 686 -21.78 0.60 11.35
CA LEU A 686 -22.90 -0.07 10.68
C LEU A 686 -23.65 0.85 9.70
N ARG A 687 -23.83 2.13 10.08
CA ARG A 687 -24.52 3.13 9.25
C ARG A 687 -23.83 3.30 7.88
N VAL A 688 -22.50 3.32 7.85
CA VAL A 688 -21.71 3.50 6.63
C VAL A 688 -21.71 2.24 5.80
N SER A 689 -21.58 1.08 6.44
CA SER A 689 -21.63 -0.22 5.76
C SER A 689 -22.95 -0.44 5.03
N LEU A 690 -24.08 -0.10 5.67
CA LEU A 690 -25.41 -0.15 5.05
C LEU A 690 -25.53 0.82 3.86
N LYS A 691 -24.92 2.01 3.95
CA LYS A 691 -24.87 2.98 2.85
C LYS A 691 -24.02 2.46 1.68
N VAL A 692 -22.86 1.88 1.93
CA VAL A 692 -22.05 1.25 0.86
C VAL A 692 -22.82 0.13 0.18
N PHE A 693 -23.46 -0.75 0.97
CA PHE A 693 -24.32 -1.81 0.43
C PHE A 693 -25.48 -1.26 -0.42
N ASP A 694 -26.18 -0.24 0.07
CA ASP A 694 -27.27 0.44 -0.65
C ASP A 694 -26.81 1.08 -1.97
N ALA A 695 -25.61 1.69 -2.01
CA ALA A 695 -25.08 2.22 -3.27
C ALA A 695 -24.73 1.15 -4.28
N MET A 696 -24.19 0.02 -3.83
CA MET A 696 -23.84 -1.09 -4.71
C MET A 696 -25.11 -1.78 -5.23
N SER A 697 -26.10 -2.03 -4.37
CA SER A 697 -27.37 -2.65 -4.78
C SER A 697 -28.15 -1.79 -5.78
N LYS A 698 -28.06 -0.46 -5.67
CA LYS A 698 -28.67 0.50 -6.61
C LYS A 698 -27.91 0.66 -7.94
N ARG A 699 -26.73 0.07 -8.08
CA ARG A 699 -25.89 0.13 -9.30
C ARG A 699 -25.57 -1.28 -9.79
N PRO A 700 -26.56 -2.02 -10.32
CA PRO A 700 -26.38 -3.42 -10.69
C PRO A 700 -25.29 -3.61 -11.74
N ASN A 701 -25.10 -2.67 -12.68
CA ASN A 701 -24.04 -2.74 -13.69
C ASN A 701 -22.65 -2.68 -13.04
N VAL A 702 -22.44 -1.70 -12.16
CA VAL A 702 -21.20 -1.56 -11.39
C VAL A 702 -20.96 -2.81 -10.55
N THR A 703 -21.95 -3.25 -9.79
CA THR A 703 -21.84 -4.43 -8.92
C THR A 703 -21.53 -5.71 -9.70
N ARG A 704 -22.13 -5.92 -10.88
CA ARG A 704 -21.80 -7.05 -11.76
C ARG A 704 -20.37 -6.98 -12.27
N VAL A 705 -19.89 -5.80 -12.67
CA VAL A 705 -18.52 -5.64 -13.17
C VAL A 705 -17.50 -5.83 -12.05
N VAL A 706 -17.66 -5.15 -10.92
CA VAL A 706 -16.75 -5.25 -9.77
C VAL A 706 -16.76 -6.68 -9.21
N GLY A 707 -17.95 -7.23 -8.93
CA GLY A 707 -18.10 -8.58 -8.41
C GLY A 707 -17.59 -9.64 -9.39
N GLY A 708 -17.90 -9.49 -10.68
CA GLY A 708 -17.43 -10.40 -11.73
C GLY A 708 -15.92 -10.37 -11.89
N MET A 709 -15.30 -9.19 -11.94
CA MET A 709 -13.85 -9.03 -12.04
C MET A 709 -13.12 -9.64 -10.85
N ASN A 710 -13.56 -9.34 -9.62
CA ASN A 710 -12.95 -9.89 -8.41
C ASN A 710 -13.11 -11.42 -8.35
N PHE A 711 -14.30 -11.94 -8.67
CA PHE A 711 -14.57 -13.38 -8.66
C PHE A 711 -13.76 -14.13 -9.72
N ILE A 712 -13.73 -13.63 -10.97
CA ILE A 712 -12.96 -14.25 -12.06
C ILE A 712 -11.47 -14.25 -11.71
N SER A 713 -10.94 -13.14 -11.22
CA SER A 713 -9.53 -13.03 -10.82
C SER A 713 -9.18 -14.01 -9.71
N LEU A 714 -10.02 -14.08 -8.67
CA LEU A 714 -9.84 -15.04 -7.58
C LEU A 714 -9.92 -16.48 -8.06
N PHE A 715 -10.89 -16.80 -8.91
CA PHE A 715 -11.04 -18.14 -9.47
C PHE A 715 -9.83 -18.56 -10.30
N VAL A 716 -9.36 -17.71 -11.21
CA VAL A 716 -8.17 -17.99 -12.03
C VAL A 716 -6.96 -18.21 -11.14
N PHE A 717 -6.77 -17.37 -10.12
CA PHE A 717 -5.65 -17.48 -9.19
C PHE A 717 -5.70 -18.78 -8.38
N VAL A 718 -6.83 -19.07 -7.71
CA VAL A 718 -7.04 -20.28 -6.91
C VAL A 718 -6.91 -21.54 -7.78
N TRP A 719 -7.47 -21.52 -8.99
CA TRP A 719 -7.35 -22.63 -9.93
C TRP A 719 -5.89 -22.90 -10.31
N ALA A 720 -5.12 -21.87 -10.63
CA ALA A 720 -3.71 -22.02 -11.00
C ALA A 720 -2.87 -22.55 -9.83
N VAL A 721 -3.04 -21.99 -8.62
CA VAL A 721 -2.36 -22.48 -7.40
C VAL A 721 -2.75 -23.92 -7.08
N TRP A 722 -4.03 -24.28 -7.26
CA TRP A 722 -4.51 -25.63 -7.05
C TRP A 722 -3.87 -26.63 -8.01
N VAL A 723 -3.85 -26.31 -9.30
CA VAL A 723 -3.22 -27.16 -10.34
C VAL A 723 -1.75 -27.37 -10.01
N LEU A 724 -1.00 -26.30 -9.71
CA LEU A 724 0.40 -26.42 -9.34
C LEU A 724 0.60 -27.27 -8.09
N SER A 725 -0.20 -27.06 -7.06
CA SER A 725 -0.05 -27.77 -5.78
C SER A 725 -0.32 -29.28 -5.93
N VAL A 726 -1.37 -29.66 -6.68
CA VAL A 726 -1.67 -31.07 -6.99
C VAL A 726 -0.58 -31.69 -7.87
N THR A 727 -0.15 -30.99 -8.92
CA THR A 727 0.84 -31.51 -9.86
C THR A 727 2.24 -31.62 -9.26
N LEU A 728 2.69 -30.62 -8.50
CA LEU A 728 3.96 -30.66 -7.79
C LEU A 728 3.98 -31.84 -6.84
N ARG A 729 2.90 -32.05 -6.08
CA ARG A 729 2.80 -33.21 -5.19
C ARG A 729 2.95 -34.54 -5.91
N GLU A 730 2.27 -34.73 -7.04
CA GLU A 730 2.40 -35.96 -7.84
C GLU A 730 3.82 -36.12 -8.43
N SER A 731 4.50 -35.00 -8.66
CA SER A 731 5.86 -34.95 -9.20
C SER A 731 6.95 -35.11 -8.14
N ILE A 732 6.68 -34.77 -6.86
CA ILE A 732 7.67 -34.82 -5.77
C ILE A 732 8.36 -36.18 -5.66
N PRO A 733 7.66 -37.33 -5.64
CA PRO A 733 8.33 -38.63 -5.60
C PRO A 733 9.25 -38.86 -6.80
N SER A 734 8.81 -38.46 -8.00
CA SER A 734 9.61 -38.58 -9.23
C SER A 734 10.82 -37.64 -9.21
N MET A 735 10.67 -36.43 -8.67
CA MET A 735 11.78 -35.49 -8.48
C MET A 735 12.75 -36.01 -7.42
N ILE A 736 12.27 -36.56 -6.30
CA ILE A 736 13.13 -37.15 -5.26
C ILE A 736 13.91 -38.33 -5.84
N GLU A 737 13.27 -39.24 -6.58
CA GLU A 737 13.98 -40.35 -7.22
C GLU A 737 14.97 -39.86 -8.29
N PHE A 738 14.60 -38.84 -9.09
CA PHE A 738 15.52 -38.20 -10.02
C PHE A 738 16.71 -37.55 -9.31
N PHE A 739 16.50 -36.87 -8.18
CA PHE A 739 17.58 -36.27 -7.40
C PHE A 739 18.42 -37.32 -6.68
N LYS A 740 17.84 -38.44 -6.25
CA LYS A 740 18.59 -39.60 -5.73
C LYS A 740 19.42 -40.24 -6.82
N GLU A 741 18.89 -40.39 -8.03
CA GLU A 741 19.60 -40.94 -9.18
C GLU A 741 20.69 -39.98 -9.68
N LEU A 742 20.42 -38.68 -9.72
CA LEU A 742 21.45 -37.67 -9.95
C LEU A 742 22.51 -37.72 -8.85
N ARG A 743 22.13 -37.91 -7.58
CA ARG A 743 23.07 -38.02 -6.47
C ARG A 743 23.93 -39.28 -6.58
N SER A 744 23.34 -40.44 -6.88
CA SER A 744 24.09 -41.69 -7.07
C SER A 744 24.99 -41.65 -8.31
N ARG A 745 24.56 -40.97 -9.38
CA ARG A 745 25.40 -40.67 -10.55
C ARG A 745 26.44 -39.58 -10.26
N SER A 746 26.18 -38.67 -9.33
CA SER A 746 27.14 -37.63 -8.92
C SER A 746 28.26 -38.18 -8.06
N GLU A 747 27.98 -39.23 -7.28
CA GLU A 747 28.98 -40.03 -6.55
C GLU A 747 29.87 -40.86 -7.52
N THR A 748 29.60 -40.82 -8.83
CA THR A 748 30.46 -41.34 -9.91
C THR A 748 31.10 -40.25 -10.79
N SER A 749 31.59 -39.17 -10.15
CA SER A 749 32.78 -38.40 -10.60
C SER A 749 32.64 -37.04 -11.31
N PHE A 750 31.49 -36.35 -11.35
CA PHE A 750 31.41 -35.07 -12.12
C PHE A 750 30.98 -33.80 -11.34
N LEU A 751 30.08 -33.90 -10.36
CA LEU A 751 29.51 -32.69 -9.71
C LEU A 751 30.33 -32.18 -8.52
N TYR A 752 31.21 -33.00 -7.92
CA TYR A 752 32.15 -32.53 -6.89
C TYR A 752 33.22 -31.59 -7.47
N GLY A 753 33.62 -31.79 -8.74
CA GLY A 753 34.53 -30.88 -9.45
C GLY A 753 33.87 -29.54 -9.82
N TYR A 754 32.64 -29.58 -10.34
CA TYR A 754 31.95 -28.37 -10.81
C TYR A 754 31.48 -27.44 -9.66
N TRP A 755 31.17 -27.99 -8.48
CA TRP A 755 30.82 -27.17 -7.31
C TRP A 755 32.05 -26.49 -6.66
N LEU A 756 33.24 -27.10 -6.78
CA LEU A 756 34.51 -26.47 -6.39
C LEU A 756 34.95 -25.36 -7.36
N ASP A 757 34.63 -25.49 -8.66
CA ASP A 757 34.92 -24.48 -9.68
C ASP A 757 33.99 -23.26 -9.61
N VAL A 758 32.69 -23.47 -9.35
CA VAL A 758 31.68 -22.39 -9.31
C VAL A 758 31.72 -21.58 -8.00
N THR A 759 32.30 -22.12 -6.92
CA THR A 759 32.45 -21.41 -5.64
C THR A 759 33.71 -20.55 -5.54
N GLY A 760 34.49 -20.43 -6.64
CA GLY A 760 35.52 -19.39 -6.76
C GLY A 760 36.64 -19.47 -5.71
N ARG A 761 37.07 -20.68 -5.34
CA ARG A 761 38.32 -20.86 -4.59
C ARG A 761 39.47 -21.19 -5.52
N GLY A 762 39.85 -20.20 -6.32
CA GLY A 762 41.22 -20.12 -6.82
C GLY A 762 42.14 -19.79 -5.65
N ILE A 763 42.81 -20.80 -5.10
CA ILE A 763 43.87 -20.62 -4.10
C ILE A 763 45.16 -20.33 -4.86
N GLU A 764 45.54 -19.06 -4.93
CA GLU A 764 46.96 -18.73 -4.75
C GLU A 764 47.26 -18.84 -3.25
N SER A 765 48.26 -19.65 -2.95
CA SER A 765 48.83 -19.93 -1.62
C SER A 765 49.02 -18.66 -0.76
N PRO A 766 48.55 -18.67 0.50
CA PRO A 766 49.55 -18.71 1.58
C PRO A 766 49.17 -19.60 2.79
N SER A 767 50.22 -19.92 3.56
CA SER A 767 50.34 -20.81 4.73
C SER A 767 49.13 -21.01 5.66
N SER A 768 48.85 -22.27 5.93
CA SER A 768 47.66 -22.84 6.57
C SER A 768 47.66 -22.90 8.11
N SER A 769 48.24 -21.93 8.83
CA SER A 769 48.26 -21.95 10.31
C SER A 769 47.41 -20.89 11.02
N SER A 770 46.94 -19.81 10.35
CA SER A 770 46.17 -18.75 11.04
C SER A 770 44.64 -18.86 10.93
N LEU A 771 44.13 -19.55 9.90
CA LEU A 771 42.68 -19.55 9.61
C LEU A 771 41.87 -20.45 10.56
N VAL A 772 42.46 -21.56 11.03
CA VAL A 772 41.80 -22.47 11.98
C VAL A 772 41.69 -21.82 13.37
N ALA A 773 42.67 -20.99 13.74
CA ALA A 773 42.64 -20.23 15.00
C ALA A 773 41.57 -19.11 14.97
N ALA A 774 41.42 -18.40 13.84
CA ALA A 774 40.41 -17.35 13.70
C ALA A 774 38.97 -17.89 13.74
N VAL A 775 38.71 -19.04 13.09
CA VAL A 775 37.37 -19.66 13.08
C VAL A 775 37.02 -20.28 14.43
N GLN A 776 37.98 -20.86 15.16
CA GLN A 776 37.74 -21.35 16.52
C GLN A 776 37.55 -20.21 17.53
N GLN A 777 38.18 -19.06 17.34
CA GLN A 777 38.01 -17.90 18.22
C GLN A 777 36.65 -17.21 18.01
N GLN A 778 36.16 -17.17 16.77
CA GLN A 778 34.86 -16.58 16.45
C GLN A 778 33.69 -17.45 16.93
N HIS A 779 33.85 -18.78 16.95
CA HIS A 779 32.85 -19.69 17.51
C HIS A 779 32.80 -19.66 19.06
N ARG A 780 33.91 -19.29 19.73
CA ARG A 780 33.95 -19.12 21.18
C ARG A 780 33.22 -17.85 21.65
N ILE A 781 33.36 -16.75 20.91
CA ILE A 781 32.73 -15.47 21.25
C ILE A 781 31.19 -15.55 21.16
N VAL A 782 30.66 -16.27 20.16
CA VAL A 782 29.21 -16.45 20.00
C VAL A 782 28.61 -17.30 21.14
N ILE A 783 29.32 -18.32 21.61
CA ILE A 783 28.85 -19.18 22.71
C ILE A 783 28.92 -18.44 24.07
N GLU A 784 29.90 -17.57 24.29
CA GLU A 784 29.97 -16.74 25.50
C GLU A 784 28.93 -15.62 25.54
N GLU A 785 28.55 -15.03 24.39
CA GLU A 785 27.48 -14.02 24.34
C GLU A 785 26.08 -14.63 24.52
N GLU A 786 25.82 -15.83 24.01
CA GLU A 786 24.54 -16.52 24.27
C GLU A 786 24.45 -17.04 25.71
N GLY A 787 25.57 -17.44 26.32
CA GLY A 787 25.60 -17.87 27.73
C GLY A 787 25.28 -16.75 28.72
N LYS A 788 25.71 -15.51 28.45
CA LYS A 788 25.44 -14.35 29.33
C LYS A 788 24.00 -13.83 29.23
N LYS A 789 23.29 -14.15 28.14
CA LYS A 789 21.91 -13.70 27.91
C LYS A 789 20.86 -14.50 28.70
N TYR A 790 21.27 -15.62 29.30
CA TYR A 790 20.40 -16.49 30.10
C TYR A 790 20.69 -16.50 31.61
N SER A 791 21.59 -15.61 32.09
CA SER A 791 21.89 -15.51 33.53
C SER A 791 21.72 -14.10 34.13
N SER A 792 20.90 -13.23 33.53
CA SER A 792 20.51 -11.93 34.12
C SER A 792 19.01 -11.83 34.33
#